data_AF-A0A7Z9BXZ0-F1
#
_entry.id   AF-A0A7Z9BXZ0-F1
#
_cell.length_a   1.000
_cell.length_b   1.000
_cell.length_c   1.000
_cell.angle_alpha   90.00
_cell.angle_beta   90.00
_cell.angle_gamma   90.00
#
_symmetry.space_group_name_H-M   'P 1'
#
loop_
_entity.id
_entity.type
_entity.pdbx_description
1 polymer ?
#
loop_
_entity_poly.entity_id
_entity_poly.type
_entity_poly.pdbx_seq_one_letter_code
_entity_poly.pdbx_strand_id
1 'polypeptide(L)'
;MTDTKTKTLTLPYSRHFVEWLQQHQVSLALTTYQTNRLCLIGVQPNGEICTPVWELERPMGLYTTAERFYLATRYQIWRFENVLENGELLQEKYDRLYVPRVAHTTGDLDIHDLVADDLGNLVFVNTEYSCLATLHPQHSFAPIWKPPFISKLAPEDRCHLNGLAAVNGVPRYVTAISRSDVASGWRHQRTQGGVVIDIQTDEIIASGLSMPHSPRWYRGKLWILNSGTGDFGYIQKGEFVPLTFCPGYARGLGFVGDFAVVGLSQPRDYHFSGLLIAERLKQKHAQARCGILIINLNTGDIIEWLDMDNEATELYDVAILPQVRCPISLGFKTGNIAQYVTIGGWEKLPNTYINYPIQITDKIRYDLPLFFKLFRSVNWREDGKLSEAIAWIYIQCNKPIELKQNELNFSHQNPPHKNQATAYFNQGQEHKKQGEIEQAIAYFQKALAADPKYIPAHNNLGTLLQQQNQLEAAITCYQKVLNINPNLPQTLTNLASIYLIKGELKQAETGLVRALELQPQFVPALYNLGLLYKQQAKLDEAVQLFKTVAKHQPDYGDAYFQLGRIWEFQEQFNLAQLAYERVQKINPKSEYVDFHIGLIKLNLCDWENYDDFVNKLINFTAKSILKDNQSFTLAPFQLNALPIPPELSLAVAQKHADGIKKSIIPKKSQFVYPEKTDKLRVGYVSCDFREHAVGRLISQVFKNHNREQFEIFGYHLLNIEDEVTKTIKKGCDKFRDISQLSAMNAAGQINADGIDILIDLAGYTSYSKPEIFAYQPAPIQASFLGYPQTMGANFIPYLLTDEWLVPPELAPYYSEKIIYLPHQFICSPMEISEQQFTRTQVGLPENSFVFACFNRSYKITLDLFAVWMAILRQVQDSVLWLSLALEDTMQNLRRRAGEMGVAAERLIFAPKIPHPEYLARLQLADLALDTWIYNGVSTTIAALWAGLPVLTKVGLTHASRMGASICASAGMTEMICNSVEEYEQKAIDSASHPQELQRLRQRLNPRCVPLFDGSGFVGHLETAFRQMANP
;
A
#
# COMPACT_ATOMS: atom_id res chain seq x y z
N MET A 1 -29.14 -10.88 -15.75
CA MET A 1 -29.11 -12.03 -14.83
C MET A 1 -29.26 -13.29 -15.65
N THR A 2 -28.16 -13.91 -16.06
CA THR A 2 -28.16 -15.26 -16.65
C THR A 2 -27.45 -16.16 -15.67
N ASP A 3 -28.28 -16.94 -15.00
CA ASP A 3 -28.08 -18.15 -14.20
C ASP A 3 -26.77 -18.92 -14.49
N THR A 4 -25.68 -18.62 -13.76
CA THR A 4 -24.66 -19.65 -13.52
C THR A 4 -25.20 -20.54 -12.41
N LYS A 5 -25.92 -21.61 -12.80
CA LYS A 5 -26.44 -22.61 -11.88
C LYS A 5 -25.36 -23.03 -10.88
N THR A 6 -25.58 -22.75 -9.60
CA THR A 6 -24.79 -23.32 -8.51
C THR A 6 -24.75 -24.83 -8.70
N LYS A 7 -23.55 -25.40 -8.82
CA LYS A 7 -23.39 -26.84 -9.03
C LYS A 7 -23.88 -27.57 -7.77
N THR A 8 -24.84 -28.47 -7.95
CA THR A 8 -25.42 -29.32 -6.90
C THR A 8 -25.06 -30.77 -7.14
N LEU A 9 -24.86 -31.54 -6.07
CA LEU A 9 -24.60 -32.98 -6.16
C LEU A 9 -25.91 -33.77 -6.10
N THR A 10 -25.98 -34.86 -6.85
CA THR A 10 -27.06 -35.85 -6.69
C THR A 10 -26.53 -36.98 -5.82
N LEU A 11 -26.93 -36.99 -4.55
CA LEU A 11 -26.39 -37.91 -3.55
C LEU A 11 -27.49 -38.91 -3.13
N PRO A 12 -27.23 -40.23 -3.14
CA PRO A 12 -28.10 -41.20 -2.49
C PRO A 12 -28.08 -41.01 -0.97
N TYR A 13 -29.24 -41.13 -0.32
CA TYR A 13 -29.37 -41.04 1.14
C TYR A 13 -30.49 -41.95 1.65
N SER A 14 -30.46 -42.27 2.94
CA SER A 14 -31.47 -43.09 3.60
C SER A 14 -32.83 -42.39 3.67
N ARG A 15 -33.89 -43.19 3.74
CA ARG A 15 -35.28 -42.73 3.59
C ARG A 15 -35.65 -41.53 4.47
N HIS A 16 -35.14 -41.46 5.70
CA HIS A 16 -35.52 -40.44 6.69
C HIS A 16 -34.41 -39.41 6.96
N PHE A 17 -33.38 -39.38 6.13
CA PHE A 17 -32.22 -38.50 6.31
C PHE A 17 -32.61 -37.02 6.25
N VAL A 18 -33.50 -36.64 5.34
CA VAL A 18 -33.96 -35.25 5.18
C VAL A 18 -34.81 -34.83 6.38
N GLU A 19 -35.73 -35.69 6.80
CA GLU A 19 -36.54 -35.48 8.01
C GLU A 19 -35.66 -35.36 9.25
N TRP A 20 -34.58 -36.14 9.34
CA TRP A 20 -33.62 -36.07 10.44
C TRP A 20 -32.91 -34.70 10.48
N LEU A 21 -32.42 -34.20 9.34
CA LEU A 21 -31.79 -32.87 9.25
C LEU A 21 -32.77 -31.77 9.70
N GLN A 22 -34.03 -31.86 9.26
CA GLN A 22 -35.09 -30.92 9.63
C GLN A 22 -35.43 -31.00 11.13
N GLN A 23 -35.63 -32.20 11.66
CA GLN A 23 -35.99 -32.44 13.06
C GLN A 23 -34.94 -31.90 14.02
N HIS A 24 -33.67 -32.02 13.65
CA HIS A 24 -32.56 -31.52 14.46
C HIS A 24 -32.09 -30.11 14.10
N GLN A 25 -32.71 -29.49 13.08
CA GLN A 25 -32.39 -28.15 12.61
C GLN A 25 -30.90 -27.97 12.31
N VAL A 26 -30.31 -28.91 11.59
CA VAL A 26 -28.89 -28.88 11.23
C VAL A 26 -28.67 -28.97 9.73
N SER A 27 -27.56 -28.39 9.30
CA SER A 27 -26.95 -28.62 8.00
C SER A 27 -25.53 -29.14 8.18
N LEU A 28 -24.95 -29.71 7.14
CA LEU A 28 -23.62 -30.30 7.19
C LEU A 28 -22.68 -29.59 6.22
N ALA A 29 -21.43 -29.41 6.61
CA ALA A 29 -20.34 -28.95 5.75
C ALA A 29 -19.31 -30.07 5.62
N LEU A 30 -18.96 -30.41 4.37
CA LEU A 30 -18.02 -31.48 4.04
C LEU A 30 -16.90 -30.93 3.15
N THR A 31 -15.66 -31.36 3.39
CA THR A 31 -14.52 -31.06 2.52
C THR A 31 -14.04 -32.31 1.80
N THR A 32 -13.63 -32.16 0.55
CA THR A 32 -12.99 -33.23 -0.24
C THR A 32 -11.64 -32.75 -0.73
N TYR A 33 -10.59 -33.46 -0.33
CA TYR A 33 -9.23 -33.05 -0.61
C TYR A 33 -8.86 -33.34 -2.07
N GLN A 34 -9.28 -34.49 -2.59
CA GLN A 34 -8.90 -34.93 -3.95
C GLN A 34 -9.74 -34.28 -5.05
N THR A 35 -11.04 -34.11 -4.80
CA THR A 35 -11.95 -33.50 -5.78
C THR A 35 -12.05 -31.98 -5.64
N ASN A 36 -11.33 -31.39 -4.68
CA ASN A 36 -11.22 -29.94 -4.46
C ASN A 36 -12.56 -29.26 -4.15
N ARG A 37 -13.40 -29.86 -3.28
CA ARG A 37 -14.77 -29.36 -3.03
C ARG A 37 -15.04 -29.06 -1.55
N LEU A 38 -15.70 -27.94 -1.31
CA LEU A 38 -16.54 -27.70 -0.11
C LEU A 38 -17.99 -27.98 -0.50
N CYS A 39 -18.62 -28.94 0.16
CA CYS A 39 -20.02 -29.30 -0.05
C CYS A 39 -20.83 -28.88 1.17
N LEU A 40 -21.90 -28.12 0.97
CA LEU A 40 -22.85 -27.82 2.03
C LEU A 40 -24.13 -28.62 1.77
N ILE A 41 -24.66 -29.29 2.80
CA ILE A 41 -25.84 -30.14 2.71
C ILE A 41 -26.89 -29.60 3.68
N GLY A 42 -28.06 -29.27 3.14
CA GLY A 42 -29.22 -28.83 3.92
C GLY A 42 -30.52 -29.23 3.24
N VAL A 43 -31.62 -28.63 3.67
CA VAL A 43 -32.98 -28.91 3.22
C VAL A 43 -33.69 -27.62 2.84
N GLN A 44 -34.24 -27.56 1.64
CA GLN A 44 -34.98 -26.42 1.12
C GLN A 44 -36.33 -26.26 1.83
N PRO A 45 -36.99 -25.09 1.75
CA PRO A 45 -38.31 -24.87 2.34
C PRO A 45 -39.39 -25.84 1.83
N ASN A 46 -39.26 -26.32 0.58
CA ASN A 46 -40.17 -27.30 -0.03
C ASN A 46 -39.92 -28.76 0.41
N GLY A 47 -38.94 -29.00 1.29
CA GLY A 47 -38.56 -30.33 1.77
C GLY A 47 -37.56 -31.08 0.90
N GLU A 48 -37.06 -30.50 -0.20
CA GLU A 48 -36.04 -31.12 -1.03
C GLU A 48 -34.63 -30.93 -0.44
N ILE A 49 -33.75 -31.92 -0.60
CA ILE A 49 -32.34 -31.77 -0.22
C ILE A 49 -31.65 -30.69 -1.07
N CYS A 50 -30.70 -29.98 -0.47
CA CYS A 50 -29.88 -28.96 -1.12
C CYS A 50 -28.40 -29.26 -0.89
N THR A 51 -27.63 -29.34 -1.97
CA THR A 51 -26.23 -29.82 -1.95
C THR A 51 -25.26 -28.90 -2.72
N PRO A 52 -25.22 -27.58 -2.48
CA PRO A 52 -24.34 -26.68 -3.22
C PRO A 52 -22.86 -27.01 -3.00
N VAL A 53 -22.09 -26.92 -4.08
CA VAL A 53 -20.67 -27.22 -4.10
C VAL A 53 -19.83 -26.04 -4.52
N TRP A 54 -18.68 -25.90 -3.87
CA TRP A 54 -17.68 -24.88 -4.13
C TRP A 54 -16.32 -25.50 -4.39
N GLU A 55 -15.69 -25.12 -5.50
CA GLU A 55 -14.36 -25.60 -5.86
C GLU A 55 -13.28 -24.72 -5.20
N LEU A 56 -12.48 -25.34 -4.33
CA LEU A 56 -11.39 -24.73 -3.57
C LEU A 56 -10.16 -25.63 -3.64
N GLU A 57 -8.95 -25.09 -3.67
CA GLU A 57 -7.75 -25.91 -3.77
C GLU A 57 -7.46 -26.62 -2.43
N ARG A 58 -7.59 -27.96 -2.42
CA ARG A 58 -7.40 -28.85 -1.26
C ARG A 58 -8.04 -28.31 0.03
N PRO A 59 -9.38 -28.27 0.10
CA PRO A 59 -10.07 -27.93 1.34
C PRO A 59 -9.84 -29.07 2.35
N MET A 60 -9.45 -28.70 3.57
CA MET A 60 -9.00 -29.60 4.62
C MET A 60 -9.88 -29.48 5.87
N GLY A 61 -9.32 -29.12 7.03
CA GLY A 61 -10.07 -29.00 8.28
C GLY A 61 -11.14 -27.90 8.23
N LEU A 62 -12.22 -28.13 8.99
CA LEU A 62 -13.36 -27.25 9.15
C LEU A 62 -13.64 -26.97 10.62
N TYR A 63 -13.99 -25.72 10.92
CA TYR A 63 -14.61 -25.36 12.19
C TYR A 63 -15.83 -24.46 11.94
N THR A 64 -16.99 -24.83 12.47
CA THR A 64 -18.28 -24.20 12.15
C THR A 64 -19.02 -23.72 13.39
N THR A 65 -19.80 -22.66 13.18
CA THR A 65 -20.87 -22.15 14.04
C THR A 65 -22.07 -21.86 13.14
N ALA A 66 -23.20 -21.40 13.70
CA ALA A 66 -24.34 -20.96 12.90
C ALA A 66 -23.97 -19.77 11.98
N GLU A 67 -23.24 -18.78 12.50
CA GLU A 67 -22.96 -17.52 11.79
C GLU A 67 -21.64 -17.51 11.01
N ARG A 68 -20.77 -18.48 11.24
CA ARG A 68 -19.40 -18.45 10.71
C ARG A 68 -18.85 -19.85 10.54
N PHE A 69 -17.98 -20.03 9.55
CA PHE A 69 -17.05 -21.14 9.56
C PHE A 69 -15.64 -20.75 9.11
N TYR A 70 -14.67 -21.51 9.58
CA TYR A 70 -13.27 -21.46 9.17
C TYR A 70 -12.95 -22.68 8.33
N LEU A 71 -12.16 -22.48 7.27
CA LEU A 71 -11.77 -23.53 6.34
C LEU A 71 -10.28 -23.41 6.04
N ALA A 72 -9.53 -24.46 6.34
CA ALA A 72 -8.16 -24.58 5.85
C ALA A 72 -8.16 -25.05 4.38
N THR A 73 -7.35 -24.40 3.55
CA THR A 73 -7.04 -24.78 2.16
C THR A 73 -5.53 -24.94 2.01
N ARG A 74 -5.05 -25.37 0.84
CA ARG A 74 -3.61 -25.65 0.64
C ARG A 74 -2.66 -24.55 1.13
N TYR A 75 -2.99 -23.29 0.87
CA TYR A 75 -2.11 -22.16 1.17
C TYR A 75 -2.72 -21.13 2.13
N GLN A 76 -3.95 -21.34 2.60
CA GLN A 76 -4.67 -20.36 3.40
C GLN A 76 -5.54 -20.99 4.47
N ILE A 77 -5.87 -20.17 5.48
CA ILE A 77 -7.04 -20.39 6.31
C ILE A 77 -8.05 -19.27 6.04
N TRP A 78 -9.25 -19.64 5.64
CA TRP A 78 -10.34 -18.73 5.32
C TRP A 78 -11.33 -18.61 6.48
N ARG A 79 -11.86 -17.41 6.69
CA ARG A 79 -13.01 -17.15 7.57
C ARG A 79 -14.18 -16.67 6.74
N PHE A 80 -15.27 -17.43 6.77
CA PHE A 80 -16.54 -17.13 6.11
C PHE A 80 -17.55 -16.62 7.13
N GLU A 81 -18.26 -15.54 6.81
CA GLU A 81 -19.32 -14.96 7.65
C GLU A 81 -20.67 -15.11 6.98
N ASN A 82 -21.70 -15.47 7.73
CA ASN A 82 -23.08 -15.31 7.30
C ASN A 82 -23.38 -13.81 7.14
N VAL A 83 -24.08 -13.47 6.06
CA VAL A 83 -24.45 -12.08 5.74
C VAL A 83 -25.95 -11.85 5.67
N LEU A 84 -26.77 -12.89 5.82
CA LEU A 84 -28.23 -12.78 5.88
C LEU A 84 -28.67 -12.47 7.30
N GLU A 85 -29.68 -11.63 7.44
CA GLU A 85 -30.34 -11.39 8.71
C GLU A 85 -31.16 -12.62 9.16
N ASN A 86 -31.48 -12.68 10.46
CA ASN A 86 -32.28 -13.80 10.98
C ASN A 86 -33.67 -13.83 10.34
N GLY A 87 -33.98 -14.94 9.66
CA GLY A 87 -35.25 -15.15 8.96
C GLY A 87 -35.25 -14.67 7.51
N GLU A 88 -34.20 -14.01 7.03
CA GLU A 88 -34.03 -13.66 5.63
C GLU A 88 -33.71 -14.91 4.79
N LEU A 89 -34.33 -15.00 3.60
CA LEU A 89 -34.07 -16.08 2.65
C LEU A 89 -33.53 -15.53 1.34
N LEU A 90 -32.31 -15.92 0.99
CA LEU A 90 -31.76 -15.65 -0.32
C LEU A 90 -32.46 -16.53 -1.37
N GLN A 91 -32.99 -15.89 -2.41
CA GLN A 91 -33.74 -16.53 -3.50
C GLN A 91 -34.88 -17.43 -2.99
N GLU A 92 -35.51 -17.03 -1.86
CA GLU A 92 -36.57 -17.79 -1.18
C GLU A 92 -36.15 -19.22 -0.77
N LYS A 93 -34.86 -19.55 -0.82
CA LYS A 93 -34.33 -20.90 -0.67
C LYS A 93 -33.31 -21.01 0.45
N TYR A 94 -32.27 -20.16 0.41
CA TYR A 94 -31.12 -20.29 1.30
C TYR A 94 -31.27 -19.40 2.52
N ASP A 95 -31.17 -19.96 3.72
CA ASP A 95 -31.32 -19.24 4.99
C ASP A 95 -29.98 -18.79 5.58
N ARG A 96 -28.86 -19.20 4.97
CA ARG A 96 -27.51 -18.70 5.28
C ARG A 96 -26.71 -18.48 4.01
N LEU A 97 -26.11 -17.31 3.90
CA LEU A 97 -25.17 -16.95 2.85
C LEU A 97 -23.80 -16.69 3.48
N TYR A 98 -22.91 -17.66 3.38
CA TYR A 98 -21.54 -17.54 3.90
C TYR A 98 -20.64 -16.85 2.87
N VAL A 99 -20.04 -15.72 3.24
CA VAL A 99 -19.16 -14.94 2.37
C VAL A 99 -17.74 -14.94 2.95
N PRO A 100 -16.70 -15.26 2.16
CA PRO A 100 -15.32 -15.19 2.64
C PRO A 100 -14.95 -13.73 2.97
N ARG A 101 -14.58 -13.46 4.23
CA ARG A 101 -14.22 -12.10 4.71
C ARG A 101 -12.75 -11.94 5.06
N VAL A 102 -12.12 -12.99 5.56
CA VAL A 102 -10.69 -12.96 5.95
C VAL A 102 -9.99 -14.19 5.36
N ALA A 103 -8.78 -13.97 4.86
CA ALA A 103 -7.87 -15.03 4.44
C ALA A 103 -6.52 -14.81 5.13
N HIS A 104 -5.95 -15.86 5.70
CA HIS A 104 -4.60 -15.86 6.24
C HIS A 104 -3.73 -16.77 5.39
N THR A 105 -2.66 -16.24 4.78
CA THR A 105 -1.77 -17.04 3.92
C THR A 105 -0.76 -17.79 4.77
N THR A 106 -0.86 -19.12 4.79
CA THR A 106 -0.03 -20.02 5.61
C THR A 106 1.08 -20.69 4.80
N GLY A 107 0.94 -20.84 3.49
CA GLY A 107 1.71 -21.82 2.73
C GLY A 107 1.22 -23.26 2.98
N ASP A 108 1.91 -24.26 2.44
CA ASP A 108 1.54 -25.68 2.50
C ASP A 108 1.91 -26.26 3.87
N LEU A 109 1.03 -26.08 4.86
CA LEU A 109 1.21 -26.56 6.25
C LEU A 109 0.46 -27.87 6.53
N ASP A 110 -0.29 -28.37 5.54
CA ASP A 110 -1.14 -29.57 5.65
C ASP A 110 -2.05 -29.55 6.89
N ILE A 111 -2.88 -28.50 7.02
CA ILE A 111 -3.66 -28.22 8.23
C ILE A 111 -4.82 -29.21 8.36
N HIS A 112 -4.67 -30.17 9.28
CA HIS A 112 -5.58 -31.31 9.41
C HIS A 112 -6.87 -31.02 10.18
N ASP A 113 -6.80 -30.19 11.24
CA ASP A 113 -7.92 -29.90 12.14
C ASP A 113 -7.74 -28.51 12.75
N LEU A 114 -8.83 -27.84 13.12
CA LEU A 114 -8.80 -26.52 13.73
C LEU A 114 -9.99 -26.29 14.66
N VAL A 115 -9.77 -25.44 15.67
CA VAL A 115 -10.79 -24.97 16.60
C VAL A 115 -10.64 -23.46 16.80
N ALA A 116 -11.73 -22.78 17.08
CA ALA A 116 -11.68 -21.44 17.66
C ALA A 116 -11.83 -21.54 19.18
N ASP A 117 -11.04 -20.76 19.92
CA ASP A 117 -11.25 -20.57 21.34
C ASP A 117 -12.44 -19.64 21.62
N ASP A 118 -12.81 -19.48 22.90
CA ASP A 118 -13.94 -18.64 23.32
C ASP A 118 -13.78 -17.15 22.97
N LEU A 119 -12.55 -16.71 22.66
CA LEU A 119 -12.23 -15.35 22.24
C LEU A 119 -12.23 -15.21 20.70
N GLY A 120 -12.48 -16.31 19.98
CA GLY A 120 -12.46 -16.37 18.52
C GLY A 120 -11.06 -16.46 17.91
N ASN A 121 -10.02 -16.72 18.71
CA ASN A 121 -8.68 -16.98 18.20
C ASN A 121 -8.62 -18.40 17.64
N LEU A 122 -7.96 -18.53 16.50
CA LEU A 122 -7.88 -19.80 15.81
C LEU A 122 -6.66 -20.59 16.28
N VAL A 123 -6.86 -21.86 16.64
CA VAL A 123 -5.80 -22.83 16.90
C VAL A 123 -5.97 -23.98 15.92
N PHE A 124 -4.89 -24.34 15.24
CA PHE A 124 -4.91 -25.35 14.21
C PHE A 124 -3.73 -26.31 14.31
N VAL A 125 -3.94 -27.52 13.80
CA VAL A 125 -2.93 -28.57 13.70
C VAL A 125 -2.09 -28.32 12.46
N ASN A 126 -0.82 -27.99 12.65
CA ASN A 126 0.17 -27.92 11.58
C ASN A 126 0.88 -29.28 11.51
N THR A 127 0.37 -30.16 10.64
CA THR A 127 0.83 -31.54 10.51
C THR A 127 2.23 -31.60 9.94
N GLU A 128 2.52 -30.77 8.93
CA GLU A 128 3.82 -30.70 8.27
C GLU A 128 4.96 -30.41 9.27
N TYR A 129 4.71 -29.52 10.24
CA TYR A 129 5.66 -29.17 11.31
C TYR A 129 5.44 -29.92 12.64
N SER A 130 4.47 -30.84 12.68
CA SER A 130 4.13 -31.64 13.86
C SER A 130 3.87 -30.79 15.13
N CYS A 131 3.09 -29.71 14.99
CA CYS A 131 2.80 -28.78 16.08
C CYS A 131 1.37 -28.23 16.03
N LEU A 132 0.91 -27.68 17.16
CA LEU A 132 -0.24 -26.76 17.19
C LEU A 132 0.26 -25.35 16.94
N ALA A 133 -0.52 -24.59 16.18
CA ALA A 133 -0.20 -23.23 15.79
C ALA A 133 -1.41 -22.31 15.80
N THR A 134 -1.14 -21.01 15.79
CA THR A 134 -2.13 -19.94 15.60
C THR A 134 -1.69 -19.00 14.48
N LEU A 135 -2.57 -18.07 14.09
CA LEU A 135 -2.31 -17.10 13.03
C LEU A 135 -1.26 -16.06 13.48
N HIS A 136 -0.39 -15.61 12.56
CA HIS A 136 0.61 -14.59 12.87
C HIS A 136 0.61 -13.45 11.83
N PRO A 137 0.53 -12.16 12.21
CA PRO A 137 0.30 -11.07 11.26
C PRO A 137 1.42 -10.85 10.22
N GLN A 138 2.62 -11.42 10.44
CA GLN A 138 3.77 -11.31 9.54
C GLN A 138 4.39 -12.65 9.11
N HIS A 139 3.91 -13.79 9.59
CA HIS A 139 4.50 -15.11 9.33
C HIS A 139 3.41 -16.12 8.96
N SER A 140 3.79 -17.23 8.34
CA SER A 140 2.86 -18.31 7.96
C SER A 140 2.01 -18.82 9.12
N PHE A 141 2.61 -18.93 10.32
CA PHE A 141 1.96 -19.35 11.55
C PHE A 141 2.85 -18.99 12.74
N ALA A 142 2.28 -18.99 13.95
CA ALA A 142 3.01 -18.98 15.22
C ALA A 142 2.80 -20.31 15.95
N PRO A 143 3.85 -21.11 16.23
CA PRO A 143 3.71 -22.35 16.98
C PRO A 143 3.35 -22.05 18.44
N ILE A 144 2.39 -22.79 18.99
CA ILE A 144 1.95 -22.64 20.39
C ILE A 144 2.27 -23.87 21.24
N TRP A 145 2.37 -25.05 20.62
CA TRP A 145 2.70 -26.30 21.31
C TRP A 145 3.22 -27.34 20.32
N LYS A 146 4.10 -28.24 20.75
CA LYS A 146 4.49 -29.44 20.01
C LYS A 146 4.59 -30.62 20.98
N PRO A 147 4.37 -31.87 20.53
CA PRO A 147 4.56 -33.03 21.39
C PRO A 147 5.99 -33.06 21.99
N PRO A 148 6.17 -33.49 23.24
CA PRO A 148 7.49 -33.51 23.89
C PRO A 148 8.53 -34.35 23.14
N PHE A 149 8.08 -35.41 22.47
CA PHE A 149 8.94 -36.29 21.69
C PHE A 149 9.39 -35.70 20.34
N ILE A 150 8.86 -34.54 19.91
CA ILE A 150 9.31 -33.86 18.69
C ILE A 150 10.51 -32.96 19.00
N SER A 151 11.69 -33.25 18.47
CA SER A 151 12.92 -32.52 18.83
C SER A 151 13.03 -31.13 18.23
N LYS A 152 12.49 -30.90 17.02
CA LYS A 152 12.55 -29.61 16.32
C LYS A 152 11.31 -29.38 15.46
N LEU A 153 10.97 -28.11 15.23
CA LEU A 153 9.95 -27.73 14.25
C LEU A 153 10.57 -27.76 12.86
N ALA A 154 10.21 -28.74 12.04
CA ALA A 154 10.69 -28.89 10.68
C ALA A 154 9.61 -29.49 9.77
N PRO A 155 9.58 -29.11 8.48
CA PRO A 155 8.61 -29.60 7.50
C PRO A 155 8.98 -31.03 7.10
N GLU A 156 8.71 -31.96 8.00
CA GLU A 156 9.17 -33.35 7.91
C GLU A 156 8.04 -34.34 8.24
N ASP A 157 6.85 -33.86 8.66
CA ASP A 157 5.68 -34.65 9.09
C ASP A 157 6.11 -35.91 9.87
N ARG A 158 6.64 -35.71 11.08
CA ARG A 158 7.34 -36.76 11.83
C ARG A 158 6.37 -37.74 12.47
N CYS A 159 5.39 -37.22 13.20
CA CYS A 159 4.42 -38.03 13.94
C CYS A 159 3.02 -38.08 13.32
N HIS A 160 2.77 -37.24 12.32
CA HIS A 160 1.44 -36.98 11.75
C HIS A 160 0.42 -36.59 12.83
N LEU A 161 0.69 -35.45 13.47
CA LEU A 161 -0.26 -34.78 14.34
C LEU A 161 -1.45 -34.33 13.49
N ASN A 162 -2.66 -34.77 13.79
CA ASN A 162 -3.77 -34.74 12.82
C ASN A 162 -5.14 -34.37 13.38
N GLY A 163 -5.29 -34.20 14.69
CA GLY A 163 -6.59 -33.94 15.29
C GLY A 163 -6.48 -33.12 16.56
N LEU A 164 -7.52 -32.33 16.83
CA LEU A 164 -7.58 -31.40 17.95
C LEU A 164 -8.99 -31.37 18.57
N ALA A 165 -9.05 -31.55 19.90
CA ALA A 165 -10.27 -31.41 20.67
C ALA A 165 -10.13 -30.27 21.69
N ALA A 166 -11.16 -29.42 21.73
CA ALA A 166 -11.32 -28.42 22.77
C ALA A 166 -12.27 -28.92 23.87
N VAL A 167 -11.96 -28.61 25.12
CA VAL A 167 -12.84 -28.81 26.29
C VAL A 167 -13.26 -27.42 26.77
N ASN A 168 -14.56 -27.14 26.75
CA ASN A 168 -15.10 -25.82 27.09
C ASN A 168 -14.38 -24.68 26.34
N GLY A 169 -14.27 -24.80 25.01
CA GLY A 169 -13.60 -23.79 24.18
C GLY A 169 -12.08 -23.78 24.23
N VAL A 170 -11.44 -24.54 25.12
CA VAL A 170 -9.97 -24.54 25.26
C VAL A 170 -9.34 -25.79 24.63
N PRO A 171 -8.38 -25.66 23.70
CA PRO A 171 -7.57 -26.77 23.20
C PRO A 171 -7.02 -27.65 24.33
N ARG A 172 -7.34 -28.94 24.33
CA ARG A 172 -6.98 -29.86 25.42
C ARG A 172 -6.37 -31.17 24.96
N TYR A 173 -6.91 -31.80 23.92
CA TYR A 173 -6.43 -33.10 23.45
C TYR A 173 -6.05 -33.06 21.98
N VAL A 174 -4.98 -33.75 21.63
CA VAL A 174 -4.58 -33.98 20.24
C VAL A 174 -4.41 -35.45 19.93
N THR A 175 -4.51 -35.79 18.66
CA THR A 175 -4.19 -37.12 18.14
C THR A 175 -2.96 -37.07 17.25
N ALA A 176 -2.13 -38.11 17.32
CA ALA A 176 -1.03 -38.33 16.40
C ALA A 176 -1.00 -39.81 16.01
N ILE A 177 -0.54 -40.12 14.78
CA ILE A 177 -0.46 -41.50 14.29
C ILE A 177 0.69 -42.27 14.94
N SER A 178 1.73 -41.59 15.42
CA SER A 178 2.85 -42.23 16.09
C SER A 178 3.55 -41.29 17.07
N ARG A 179 4.54 -41.82 17.79
CA ARG A 179 5.50 -41.05 18.60
C ARG A 179 6.83 -40.81 17.86
N SER A 180 6.85 -40.96 16.54
CA SER A 180 8.08 -40.86 15.76
C SER A 180 8.59 -39.41 15.71
N ASP A 181 9.90 -39.27 15.87
CA ASP A 181 10.64 -38.01 15.71
C ASP A 181 11.57 -38.05 14.48
N VAL A 182 11.21 -38.88 13.49
CA VAL A 182 11.94 -39.04 12.23
C VAL A 182 11.03 -38.61 11.10
N ALA A 183 11.59 -37.93 10.09
CA ALA A 183 10.84 -37.49 8.93
C ALA A 183 10.00 -38.63 8.35
N SER A 184 8.68 -38.40 8.23
CA SER A 184 7.71 -39.37 7.72
C SER A 184 7.64 -40.71 8.48
N GLY A 185 8.24 -40.83 9.67
CA GLY A 185 8.41 -42.09 10.39
C GLY A 185 7.11 -42.73 10.88
N TRP A 186 6.05 -41.93 11.03
CA TRP A 186 4.69 -42.41 11.34
C TRP A 186 4.15 -43.42 10.33
N ARG A 187 4.60 -43.41 9.07
CA ARG A 187 4.10 -44.30 8.00
C ARG A 187 4.30 -45.78 8.32
N HIS A 188 5.30 -46.13 9.12
CA HIS A 188 5.56 -47.51 9.55
C HIS A 188 4.80 -47.92 10.82
N GLN A 189 4.15 -46.96 11.48
CA GLN A 189 3.50 -47.14 12.79
C GLN A 189 1.97 -46.99 12.71
N ARG A 190 1.40 -46.95 11.50
CA ARG A 190 -0.02 -46.64 11.26
C ARG A 190 -1.01 -47.65 11.86
N THR A 191 -0.57 -48.88 12.13
CA THR A 191 -1.46 -49.96 12.60
C THR A 191 -1.80 -49.86 14.08
N GLN A 192 -0.85 -49.49 14.94
CA GLN A 192 -1.00 -49.47 16.40
C GLN A 192 -0.19 -48.38 17.11
N GLY A 193 0.50 -47.52 16.38
CA GLY A 193 1.35 -46.46 16.95
C GLY A 193 0.58 -45.24 17.45
N GLY A 194 -0.71 -45.15 17.14
CA GLY A 194 -1.53 -43.97 17.37
C GLY A 194 -1.71 -43.66 18.85
N VAL A 195 -1.74 -42.36 19.16
CA VAL A 195 -1.82 -41.84 20.53
C VAL A 195 -2.80 -40.69 20.64
N VAL A 196 -3.30 -40.50 21.86
CA VAL A 196 -3.99 -39.29 22.31
C VAL A 196 -3.13 -38.62 23.37
N ILE A 197 -2.89 -37.33 23.21
CA ILE A 197 -2.01 -36.54 24.10
C ILE A 197 -2.83 -35.44 24.74
N ASP A 198 -2.68 -35.27 26.05
CA ASP A 198 -3.18 -34.10 26.78
C ASP A 198 -2.16 -32.96 26.65
N ILE A 199 -2.59 -31.84 26.07
CA ILE A 199 -1.73 -30.70 25.76
C ILE A 199 -1.21 -30.00 27.03
N GLN A 200 -1.97 -29.98 28.13
CA GLN A 200 -1.52 -29.23 29.32
C GLN A 200 -0.56 -30.04 30.19
N THR A 201 -0.71 -31.37 30.22
CA THR A 201 0.17 -32.26 31.01
C THR A 201 1.26 -32.90 30.20
N ASP A 202 1.20 -32.79 28.87
CA ASP A 202 2.07 -33.48 27.91
C ASP A 202 1.98 -35.03 27.99
N GLU A 203 1.01 -35.55 28.73
CA GLU A 203 0.84 -36.99 28.95
C GLU A 203 0.10 -37.68 27.80
N ILE A 204 0.54 -38.88 27.47
CA ILE A 204 -0.15 -39.75 26.54
C ILE A 204 -1.26 -40.48 27.29
N ILE A 205 -2.50 -40.05 27.09
CA ILE A 205 -3.65 -40.57 27.83
C ILE A 205 -4.26 -41.82 27.18
N ALA A 206 -3.96 -42.09 25.91
CA ALA A 206 -4.33 -43.35 25.23
C ALA A 206 -3.30 -43.70 24.16
N SER A 207 -3.10 -45.00 23.91
CA SER A 207 -2.17 -45.50 22.89
C SER A 207 -2.66 -46.81 22.28
N GLY A 208 -1.95 -47.35 21.28
CA GLY A 208 -2.38 -48.58 20.61
C GLY A 208 -3.43 -48.35 19.52
N LEU A 209 -3.69 -47.09 19.16
CA LEU A 209 -4.70 -46.72 18.18
C LEU A 209 -4.17 -46.89 16.75
N SER A 210 -5.08 -47.16 15.82
CA SER A 210 -4.80 -47.28 14.40
C SER A 210 -5.26 -46.03 13.67
N MET A 211 -4.33 -45.14 13.34
CA MET A 211 -4.62 -43.86 12.69
C MET A 211 -5.78 -43.07 13.37
N PRO A 212 -5.63 -42.66 14.65
CA PRO A 212 -6.66 -41.91 15.34
C PRO A 212 -6.92 -40.53 14.69
N HIS A 213 -8.17 -40.16 14.45
CA HIS A 213 -8.57 -38.88 13.85
C HIS A 213 -9.72 -38.21 14.58
N SER A 214 -9.87 -36.91 14.31
CA SER A 214 -11.02 -36.07 14.66
C SER A 214 -11.46 -36.24 16.12
N PRO A 215 -10.57 -36.07 17.11
CA PRO A 215 -10.96 -36.13 18.51
C PRO A 215 -11.93 -35.00 18.82
N ARG A 216 -13.00 -35.30 19.58
CA ARG A 216 -14.01 -34.32 19.97
C ARG A 216 -14.45 -34.55 21.41
N TRP A 217 -14.49 -33.51 22.21
CA TRP A 217 -15.07 -33.58 23.55
C TRP A 217 -16.57 -33.36 23.47
N TYR A 218 -17.37 -34.35 23.87
CA TYR A 218 -18.83 -34.23 23.84
C TYR A 218 -19.47 -35.03 24.97
N ARG A 219 -20.38 -34.38 25.71
CA ARG A 219 -21.11 -34.95 26.87
C ARG A 219 -20.18 -35.62 27.89
N GLY A 220 -19.09 -34.96 28.23
CA GLY A 220 -18.14 -35.40 29.26
C GLY A 220 -17.24 -36.57 28.84
N LYS A 221 -17.19 -36.91 27.55
CA LYS A 221 -16.33 -37.96 27.00
C LYS A 221 -15.48 -37.42 25.86
N LEU A 222 -14.28 -37.98 25.71
CA LEU A 222 -13.42 -37.76 24.55
C LEU A 222 -13.73 -38.82 23.48
N TRP A 223 -14.45 -38.41 22.45
CA TRP A 223 -14.78 -39.26 21.30
C TRP A 223 -13.70 -39.18 20.24
N ILE A 224 -13.51 -40.26 19.49
CA ILE A 224 -12.43 -40.38 18.51
C ILE A 224 -12.79 -41.37 17.40
N LEU A 225 -12.24 -41.14 16.22
CA LEU A 225 -12.28 -42.08 15.11
C LEU A 225 -11.00 -42.90 15.09
N ASN A 226 -11.11 -44.20 15.33
CA ASN A 226 -10.01 -45.14 15.17
C ASN A 226 -9.99 -45.61 13.70
N SER A 227 -9.59 -44.70 12.81
CA SER A 227 -9.86 -44.78 11.36
C SER A 227 -9.24 -46.00 10.69
N GLY A 228 -8.09 -46.47 11.18
CA GLY A 228 -7.40 -47.64 10.64
C GLY A 228 -8.08 -48.98 10.94
N THR A 229 -8.96 -49.02 11.95
CA THR A 229 -9.82 -50.19 12.25
C THR A 229 -11.27 -49.99 11.80
N GLY A 230 -11.65 -48.75 11.44
CA GLY A 230 -13.01 -48.38 11.08
C GLY A 230 -13.94 -48.24 12.29
N ASP A 231 -13.43 -48.01 13.50
CA ASP A 231 -14.29 -47.86 14.68
C ASP A 231 -14.51 -46.40 15.06
N PHE A 232 -15.76 -46.05 15.35
CA PHE A 232 -16.13 -44.86 16.11
C PHE A 232 -16.31 -45.25 17.58
N GLY A 233 -15.77 -44.46 18.50
CA GLY A 233 -15.82 -44.76 19.94
C GLY A 233 -15.32 -43.61 20.80
N TYR A 234 -15.02 -43.91 22.07
CA TYR A 234 -14.55 -42.92 23.04
C TYR A 234 -13.42 -43.46 23.92
N ILE A 235 -12.64 -42.56 24.50
CA ILE A 235 -11.61 -42.87 25.47
C ILE A 235 -12.23 -42.95 26.87
N GLN A 236 -11.98 -44.05 27.57
CA GLN A 236 -12.37 -44.24 28.96
C GLN A 236 -11.23 -44.92 29.71
N LYS A 237 -10.78 -44.29 30.81
CA LYS A 237 -9.68 -44.80 31.65
C LYS A 237 -8.40 -45.14 30.85
N GLY A 238 -8.15 -44.37 29.79
CA GLY A 238 -6.99 -44.51 28.90
C GLY A 238 -7.06 -45.59 27.83
N GLU A 239 -8.20 -46.27 27.72
CA GLU A 239 -8.47 -47.25 26.67
C GLU A 239 -9.53 -46.73 25.69
N PHE A 240 -9.44 -47.18 24.43
CA PHE A 240 -10.46 -46.90 23.42
C PHE A 240 -11.58 -47.93 23.50
N VAL A 241 -12.80 -47.43 23.69
CA VAL A 241 -14.02 -48.24 23.74
C VAL A 241 -14.75 -48.08 22.40
N PRO A 242 -14.73 -49.11 21.52
CA PRO A 242 -15.45 -49.06 20.25
C PRO A 242 -16.96 -49.09 20.48
N LEU A 243 -17.70 -48.23 19.79
CA LEU A 243 -19.16 -48.20 19.83
C LEU A 243 -19.78 -48.72 18.53
N THR A 244 -19.26 -48.25 17.38
CA THR A 244 -19.84 -48.56 16.07
C THR A 244 -18.74 -48.83 15.05
N PHE A 245 -18.91 -49.90 14.26
CA PHE A 245 -18.06 -50.14 13.10
C PHE A 245 -18.58 -49.38 11.88
N CYS A 246 -17.76 -48.50 11.34
CA CYS A 246 -18.02 -47.72 10.14
C CYS A 246 -17.32 -48.38 8.94
N PRO A 247 -18.04 -48.78 7.87
CA PRO A 247 -17.46 -49.47 6.72
C PRO A 247 -16.74 -48.49 5.78
N GLY A 248 -15.70 -47.83 6.27
CA GLY A 248 -14.88 -46.85 5.55
C GLY A 248 -13.84 -46.21 6.48
N TYR A 249 -12.83 -45.58 5.88
CA TYR A 249 -11.83 -44.82 6.63
C TYR A 249 -12.49 -43.59 7.25
N ALA A 250 -12.73 -43.62 8.55
CA ALA A 250 -13.52 -42.60 9.23
C ALA A 250 -12.70 -41.32 9.46
N ARG A 251 -13.21 -40.18 8.99
CA ARG A 251 -12.56 -38.88 9.13
C ARG A 251 -13.61 -37.77 9.11
N GLY A 252 -13.47 -36.81 10.03
CA GLY A 252 -14.47 -35.79 10.28
C GLY A 252 -15.55 -36.28 11.25
N LEU A 253 -15.80 -35.49 12.29
CA LEU A 253 -16.69 -35.86 13.39
C LEU A 253 -17.40 -34.62 13.95
N GLY A 254 -18.72 -34.69 13.99
CA GLY A 254 -19.60 -33.70 14.63
C GLY A 254 -20.67 -34.37 15.49
N PHE A 255 -21.31 -33.60 16.37
CA PHE A 255 -22.37 -34.08 17.26
C PHE A 255 -23.59 -33.17 17.25
N VAL A 256 -24.78 -33.78 17.31
CA VAL A 256 -26.05 -33.09 17.56
C VAL A 256 -26.95 -33.96 18.41
N GLY A 257 -27.37 -33.44 19.58
CA GLY A 257 -28.20 -34.18 20.52
C GLY A 257 -27.58 -35.51 20.94
N ASP A 258 -28.31 -36.60 20.71
CA ASP A 258 -27.89 -37.99 20.98
C ASP A 258 -27.16 -38.65 19.80
N PHE A 259 -26.70 -37.89 18.81
CA PHE A 259 -26.16 -38.44 17.56
C PHE A 259 -24.76 -37.94 17.25
N ALA A 260 -23.93 -38.82 16.67
CA ALA A 260 -22.69 -38.48 15.98
C ALA A 260 -22.92 -38.47 14.47
N VAL A 261 -22.30 -37.51 13.79
CA VAL A 261 -22.17 -37.47 12.33
C VAL A 261 -20.72 -37.79 11.99
N VAL A 262 -20.49 -38.91 11.32
CA VAL A 262 -19.16 -39.45 11.01
C VAL A 262 -18.95 -39.45 9.51
N GLY A 263 -17.89 -38.79 9.04
CA GLY A 263 -17.47 -38.85 7.64
C GLY A 263 -16.66 -40.11 7.33
N LEU A 264 -16.83 -40.65 6.12
CA LEU A 264 -16.17 -41.86 5.64
C LEU A 264 -15.51 -41.61 4.29
N SER A 265 -14.37 -42.25 4.12
CA SER A 265 -13.63 -42.32 2.85
C SER A 265 -13.38 -43.76 2.45
N GLN A 266 -13.25 -44.00 1.15
CA GLN A 266 -12.75 -45.29 0.68
C GLN A 266 -11.24 -45.42 1.01
N PRO A 267 -10.78 -46.58 1.51
CA PRO A 267 -9.36 -46.85 1.70
C PRO A 267 -8.61 -46.75 0.37
N ARG A 268 -7.46 -46.06 0.35
CA ARG A 268 -6.66 -45.85 -0.88
C ARG A 268 -5.54 -46.89 -1.00
N ASP A 269 -5.36 -47.46 -2.19
CA ASP A 269 -4.39 -48.54 -2.46
C ASP A 269 -2.91 -48.13 -2.31
N TYR A 270 -2.55 -46.86 -2.50
CA TYR A 270 -1.15 -46.41 -2.47
C TYR A 270 -0.66 -45.92 -1.08
N HIS A 271 -1.58 -45.47 -0.21
CA HIS A 271 -1.22 -44.85 1.08
C HIS A 271 -1.94 -45.46 2.30
N PHE A 272 -2.91 -46.35 2.12
CA PHE A 272 -3.67 -47.00 3.21
C PHE A 272 -3.75 -48.53 3.09
N SER A 273 -2.96 -49.12 2.18
CA SER A 273 -2.78 -50.58 2.09
C SER A 273 -2.22 -51.14 3.41
N GLY A 274 -2.79 -52.24 3.89
CA GLY A 274 -2.32 -52.96 5.09
C GLY A 274 -2.93 -52.49 6.42
N LEU A 275 -3.99 -51.69 6.41
CA LEU A 275 -4.76 -51.37 7.61
C LEU A 275 -5.79 -52.46 7.95
N LEU A 276 -6.07 -52.64 9.24
CA LEU A 276 -6.99 -53.67 9.76
C LEU A 276 -8.42 -53.55 9.22
N ILE A 277 -8.84 -52.35 8.81
CA ILE A 277 -10.16 -52.13 8.22
C ILE A 277 -10.43 -53.00 6.98
N ALA A 278 -9.41 -53.28 6.15
CA ALA A 278 -9.59 -54.12 4.95
C ALA A 278 -9.99 -55.56 5.32
N GLU A 279 -9.34 -56.13 6.33
CA GLU A 279 -9.68 -57.46 6.85
C GLU A 279 -11.06 -57.46 7.50
N ARG A 280 -11.40 -56.41 8.26
CA ARG A 280 -12.70 -56.30 8.93
C ARG A 280 -13.87 -56.11 7.97
N LEU A 281 -13.69 -55.34 6.91
CA LEU A 281 -14.67 -55.22 5.82
C LEU A 281 -14.95 -56.58 5.20
N LYS A 282 -13.89 -57.35 4.91
CA LYS A 282 -14.02 -58.73 4.41
C LYS A 282 -14.73 -59.66 5.39
N GLN A 283 -14.37 -59.62 6.68
CA GLN A 283 -14.99 -60.42 7.74
C GLN A 283 -16.48 -60.10 7.92
N LYS A 284 -16.86 -58.83 7.75
CA LYS A 284 -18.24 -58.35 7.90
C LYS A 284 -19.03 -58.36 6.58
N HIS A 285 -18.44 -58.89 5.49
CA HIS A 285 -19.04 -58.90 4.15
C HIS A 285 -19.51 -57.52 3.69
N ALA A 286 -18.76 -56.47 4.04
CA ALA A 286 -19.06 -55.09 3.72
C ALA A 286 -18.10 -54.53 2.66
N GLN A 287 -18.58 -53.59 1.86
CA GLN A 287 -17.75 -52.78 0.96
C GLN A 287 -17.42 -51.44 1.62
N ALA A 288 -16.26 -50.88 1.27
CA ALA A 288 -15.89 -49.55 1.72
C ALA A 288 -16.78 -48.49 1.07
N ARG A 289 -17.19 -47.50 1.86
CA ARG A 289 -18.07 -46.41 1.43
C ARG A 289 -17.41 -45.04 1.63
N CYS A 290 -17.73 -44.09 0.75
CA CYS A 290 -17.47 -42.67 0.93
C CYS A 290 -18.81 -41.95 1.18
N GLY A 291 -18.89 -41.15 2.24
CA GLY A 291 -20.15 -40.51 2.64
C GLY A 291 -20.21 -40.21 4.13
N ILE A 292 -21.41 -40.10 4.68
CA ILE A 292 -21.64 -39.82 6.11
C ILE A 292 -22.54 -40.87 6.75
N LEU A 293 -22.29 -41.16 8.02
CA LEU A 293 -23.16 -41.95 8.88
C LEU A 293 -23.67 -41.12 10.04
N ILE A 294 -24.94 -41.33 10.39
CA ILE A 294 -25.55 -40.79 11.60
C ILE A 294 -25.71 -41.92 12.60
N ILE A 295 -25.05 -41.81 13.74
CA ILE A 295 -24.93 -42.87 14.74
C ILE A 295 -25.57 -42.42 16.05
N ASN A 296 -26.46 -43.22 16.62
CA ASN A 296 -27.01 -42.99 17.95
C ASN A 296 -25.96 -43.29 19.02
N LEU A 297 -25.64 -42.32 19.87
CA LEU A 297 -24.58 -42.43 20.89
C LEU A 297 -24.91 -43.40 22.02
N ASN A 298 -26.20 -43.68 22.23
CA ASN A 298 -26.66 -44.53 23.32
C ASN A 298 -26.67 -46.00 22.92
N THR A 299 -27.02 -46.30 21.66
CA THR A 299 -27.13 -47.68 21.17
C THR A 299 -25.96 -48.12 20.28
N GLY A 300 -25.29 -47.16 19.61
CA GLY A 300 -24.29 -47.43 18.58
C GLY A 300 -24.88 -47.72 17.20
N ASP A 301 -26.20 -47.66 17.03
CA ASP A 301 -26.86 -47.95 15.77
C ASP A 301 -26.65 -46.83 14.75
N ILE A 302 -26.42 -47.22 13.49
CA ILE A 302 -26.45 -46.31 12.34
C ILE A 302 -27.92 -46.10 11.99
N ILE A 303 -28.43 -44.89 12.20
CA ILE A 303 -29.84 -44.56 11.97
C ILE A 303 -30.07 -43.99 10.58
N GLU A 304 -29.14 -43.20 10.05
CA GLU A 304 -29.24 -42.58 8.72
C GLU A 304 -27.87 -42.52 8.05
N TRP A 305 -27.86 -42.37 6.72
CA TRP A 305 -26.65 -42.30 5.92
C TRP A 305 -26.85 -41.49 4.63
N LEU A 306 -25.75 -40.98 4.08
CA LEU A 306 -25.70 -40.37 2.76
C LEU A 306 -24.40 -40.80 2.05
N ASP A 307 -24.51 -41.22 0.79
CA ASP A 307 -23.40 -41.73 -0.01
C ASP A 307 -22.88 -40.70 -1.00
N MET A 308 -21.56 -40.66 -1.13
CA MET A 308 -20.82 -39.81 -2.07
C MET A 308 -19.98 -40.60 -3.06
N ASP A 309 -20.10 -41.93 -3.10
CA ASP A 309 -19.27 -42.81 -3.94
C ASP A 309 -19.23 -42.44 -5.43
N ASN A 310 -20.31 -41.85 -5.96
CA ASN A 310 -20.38 -41.38 -7.36
C ASN A 310 -19.73 -40.01 -7.59
N GLU A 311 -19.42 -39.27 -6.53
CA GLU A 311 -18.99 -37.87 -6.57
C GLU A 311 -17.57 -37.65 -6.01
N ALA A 312 -17.18 -38.46 -5.02
CA ALA A 312 -15.88 -38.44 -4.39
C ALA A 312 -15.57 -39.81 -3.76
N THR A 313 -14.30 -40.19 -3.76
CA THR A 313 -13.82 -41.37 -3.04
C THR A 313 -13.30 -41.04 -1.63
N GLU A 314 -13.28 -39.75 -1.28
CA GLU A 314 -12.75 -39.28 0.00
C GLU A 314 -13.47 -38.03 0.54
N LEU A 315 -13.70 -38.05 1.85
CA LEU A 315 -14.01 -36.91 2.69
C LEU A 315 -12.82 -36.62 3.61
N TYR A 316 -12.48 -35.33 3.74
CA TYR A 316 -11.41 -34.88 4.61
C TYR A 316 -11.92 -34.46 5.99
N ASP A 317 -13.00 -33.67 6.05
CA ASP A 317 -13.63 -33.28 7.31
C ASP A 317 -15.15 -33.12 7.17
N VAL A 318 -15.84 -33.21 8.32
CA VAL A 318 -17.29 -33.08 8.46
C VAL A 318 -17.58 -32.20 9.67
N ALA A 319 -18.33 -31.13 9.44
CA ALA A 319 -18.72 -30.19 10.48
C ALA A 319 -20.23 -29.90 10.44
N ILE A 320 -20.82 -29.65 11.61
CA ILE A 320 -22.25 -29.37 11.76
C ILE A 320 -22.47 -27.86 11.78
N LEU A 321 -23.45 -27.40 11.00
CA LEU A 321 -23.97 -26.05 11.04
C LEU A 321 -25.28 -26.06 11.86
N PRO A 322 -25.22 -25.73 13.16
CA PRO A 322 -26.39 -25.80 14.03
C PRO A 322 -27.37 -24.67 13.71
N GLN A 323 -28.67 -24.97 13.77
CA GLN A 323 -29.76 -24.01 13.50
C GLN A 323 -29.72 -23.43 12.08
N VAL A 324 -29.17 -24.19 11.13
CA VAL A 324 -29.06 -23.81 9.72
C VAL A 324 -29.80 -24.85 8.90
N ARG A 325 -30.73 -24.41 8.06
CA ARG A 325 -31.61 -25.28 7.27
C ARG A 325 -31.07 -25.49 5.86
N CYS A 326 -30.70 -24.44 5.14
CA CYS A 326 -30.31 -24.49 3.73
C CYS A 326 -29.17 -23.49 3.43
N PRO A 327 -27.93 -23.84 3.73
CA PRO A 327 -26.79 -22.94 3.57
C PRO A 327 -26.29 -22.88 2.12
N ILE A 328 -25.71 -21.74 1.77
CA ILE A 328 -24.89 -21.55 0.58
C ILE A 328 -23.68 -20.67 0.92
N SER A 329 -22.59 -20.83 0.17
CA SER A 329 -21.42 -19.95 0.27
C SER A 329 -21.31 -19.10 -1.01
N LEU A 330 -20.45 -18.08 -1.04
CA LEU A 330 -20.05 -17.41 -2.29
C LEU A 330 -18.62 -17.80 -2.65
N GLY A 331 -18.41 -18.12 -3.93
CA GLY A 331 -17.08 -18.44 -4.45
C GLY A 331 -16.46 -17.30 -5.23
N PHE A 332 -15.15 -17.43 -5.43
CA PHE A 332 -14.30 -16.39 -6.00
C PHE A 332 -14.45 -16.20 -7.51
N LYS A 333 -15.03 -17.18 -8.21
CA LYS A 333 -15.04 -17.25 -9.68
C LYS A 333 -16.37 -16.81 -10.32
N THR A 334 -17.44 -16.61 -9.56
CA THR A 334 -18.74 -16.14 -10.06
C THR A 334 -18.97 -14.68 -9.62
N GLY A 335 -19.58 -13.85 -10.47
CA GLY A 335 -19.83 -12.42 -10.21
C GLY A 335 -20.75 -12.11 -9.03
N ASN A 336 -21.17 -13.12 -8.26
CA ASN A 336 -22.11 -13.00 -7.15
C ASN A 336 -21.47 -12.29 -5.95
N ILE A 337 -20.19 -12.52 -5.64
CA ILE A 337 -19.53 -11.88 -4.47
C ILE A 337 -19.47 -10.35 -4.57
N ALA A 338 -19.44 -9.79 -5.78
CA ALA A 338 -19.47 -8.35 -6.02
C ALA A 338 -20.82 -7.71 -5.66
N GLN A 339 -21.90 -8.51 -5.57
CA GLN A 339 -23.27 -8.01 -5.33
C GLN A 339 -23.70 -8.11 -3.86
N TYR A 340 -23.05 -8.95 -3.05
CA TYR A 340 -23.38 -9.15 -1.63
C TYR A 340 -22.41 -8.36 -0.71
N VAL A 341 -22.43 -7.03 -0.86
CA VAL A 341 -21.69 -6.09 -0.01
C VAL A 341 -22.52 -5.78 1.24
N THR A 342 -22.01 -6.15 2.41
CA THR A 342 -22.62 -5.82 3.72
C THR A 342 -21.84 -4.72 4.42
N ILE A 343 -22.55 -3.76 5.00
CA ILE A 343 -21.97 -2.63 5.75
C ILE A 343 -22.16 -2.92 7.25
N GLY A 344 -21.08 -2.82 8.04
CA GLY A 344 -21.16 -2.99 9.49
C GLY A 344 -21.94 -1.88 10.17
N GLY A 345 -22.44 -2.14 11.39
CA GLY A 345 -23.17 -1.15 12.19
C GLY A 345 -22.41 0.17 12.32
N TRP A 346 -23.11 1.27 12.09
CA TRP A 346 -22.58 2.62 12.27
C TRP A 346 -22.77 3.04 13.72
N GLU A 347 -21.76 2.84 14.56
CA GLU A 347 -21.75 3.41 15.90
C GLU A 347 -21.02 4.76 15.88
N LYS A 348 -21.76 5.80 16.27
CA LYS A 348 -21.20 7.10 16.63
C LYS A 348 -20.36 6.87 17.87
N LEU A 349 -19.05 7.15 17.83
CA LEU A 349 -18.16 7.03 18.99
C LEU A 349 -18.86 7.63 20.23
N PRO A 350 -19.07 6.88 21.32
CA PRO A 350 -19.70 7.44 22.51
C PRO A 350 -18.83 8.56 23.07
N ASN A 351 -19.44 9.73 23.32
CA ASN A 351 -18.82 10.94 23.88
C ASN A 351 -18.33 10.78 25.34
N THR A 352 -18.15 9.57 25.83
CA THR A 352 -17.70 9.28 27.18
C THR A 352 -16.37 8.55 27.11
N TYR A 353 -15.29 9.31 27.35
CA TYR A 353 -14.10 8.76 27.99
C TYR A 353 -14.53 8.24 29.37
N ILE A 354 -15.01 6.99 29.42
CA ILE A 354 -15.15 6.28 30.69
C ILE A 354 -13.72 5.95 31.12
N ASN A 355 -13.23 6.73 32.09
CA ASN A 355 -12.10 6.36 32.94
C ASN A 355 -12.39 4.98 33.52
N TYR A 356 -11.82 3.93 32.92
CA TYR A 356 -11.61 2.69 33.64
C TYR A 356 -10.52 2.96 34.67
N PRO A 357 -10.78 2.78 35.98
CA PRO A 357 -9.70 2.72 36.94
C PRO A 357 -9.00 1.38 36.71
N ILE A 358 -7.94 1.40 35.91
CA ILE A 358 -7.02 0.27 35.87
C ILE A 358 -6.30 0.28 37.21
N GLN A 359 -6.76 -0.58 38.12
CA GLN A 359 -5.91 -1.06 39.22
C GLN A 359 -4.69 -1.67 38.57
N ILE A 360 -3.56 -0.97 38.68
CA ILE A 360 -2.24 -1.48 38.37
C ILE A 360 -1.97 -2.58 39.39
N THR A 361 -2.25 -3.83 39.01
CA THR A 361 -1.69 -4.98 39.70
C THR A 361 -0.38 -5.35 39.03
N ASP A 362 0.70 -5.18 39.80
CA ASP A 362 2.06 -5.59 39.48
C ASP A 362 2.13 -7.05 39.02
N LYS A 363 2.22 -7.28 37.71
CA LYS A 363 2.97 -8.38 37.07
C LYS A 363 2.66 -8.42 35.57
N ILE A 364 3.62 -7.92 34.79
CA ILE A 364 4.29 -8.57 33.65
C ILE A 364 5.12 -7.47 32.98
N ARG A 365 6.42 -7.41 33.33
CA ARG A 365 7.44 -6.67 32.57
C ARG A 365 7.75 -7.50 31.33
N TYR A 366 7.40 -7.03 30.14
CA TYR A 366 8.06 -7.49 28.92
C TYR A 366 9.36 -6.70 28.75
N ASP A 367 10.46 -7.43 28.82
CA ASP A 367 11.84 -6.92 28.87
C ASP A 367 12.35 -6.59 27.45
N LEU A 368 12.01 -5.40 26.96
CA LEU A 368 12.59 -4.81 25.74
C LEU A 368 14.08 -4.35 25.78
N PRO A 369 14.84 -4.33 26.90
CA PRO A 369 16.25 -3.91 26.90
C PRO A 369 17.33 -4.97 26.57
N LEU A 370 16.99 -6.21 26.18
CA LEU A 370 18.02 -7.21 25.81
C LEU A 370 18.34 -7.25 24.31
N PHE A 371 17.48 -6.69 23.45
CA PHE A 371 17.71 -6.63 22.00
C PHE A 371 18.62 -5.46 21.57
N PHE A 372 18.70 -4.38 22.36
CA PHE A 372 19.57 -3.23 22.07
C PHE A 372 20.92 -3.24 22.78
N LYS A 373 21.21 -4.27 23.59
CA LYS A 373 22.50 -4.41 24.30
C LYS A 373 23.55 -5.26 23.60
N LEU A 374 23.21 -5.92 22.48
CA LEU A 374 24.14 -6.75 21.70
C LEU A 374 24.75 -6.07 20.45
N PHE A 375 24.53 -4.77 20.26
CA PHE A 375 25.12 -4.02 19.13
C PHE A 375 25.89 -2.75 19.54
N ARG A 376 26.41 -2.70 20.78
CA ARG A 376 27.31 -1.61 21.23
C ARG A 376 28.52 -2.13 22.00
N SER A 377 29.35 -2.93 21.32
CA SER A 377 30.78 -3.06 21.66
C SER A 377 31.53 -3.89 20.60
N VAL A 378 31.58 -3.44 19.35
CA VAL A 378 32.66 -3.87 18.44
C VAL A 378 33.08 -2.67 17.59
N ASN A 379 34.30 -2.19 17.85
CA ASN A 379 35.06 -1.33 16.94
C ASN A 379 35.35 -2.14 15.68
N TRP A 380 34.97 -1.63 14.51
CA TRP A 380 35.41 -2.18 13.23
C TRP A 380 36.25 -1.15 12.48
N ARG A 381 37.57 -1.27 12.67
CA ARG A 381 38.56 -0.94 11.65
C ARG A 381 39.18 -2.25 11.20
N GLU A 382 39.48 -2.30 9.92
CA GLU A 382 40.30 -3.29 9.18
C GLU A 382 39.59 -4.53 8.60
N ASP A 383 39.68 -4.55 7.27
CA ASP A 383 39.84 -5.68 6.34
C ASP A 383 38.71 -6.69 6.15
N GLY A 384 37.86 -6.33 5.17
CA GLY A 384 37.56 -7.15 4.00
C GLY A 384 37.42 -8.66 4.21
N LYS A 385 36.20 -9.12 4.51
CA LYS A 385 35.70 -10.46 4.12
C LYS A 385 34.18 -10.62 4.26
N LEU A 386 33.40 -9.62 3.84
CA LEU A 386 31.94 -9.77 3.68
C LEU A 386 31.55 -10.39 2.32
N SER A 387 32.50 -10.57 1.41
CA SER A 387 32.29 -11.07 0.05
C SER A 387 32.36 -12.59 -0.12
N GLU A 388 32.82 -13.36 0.88
CA GLU A 388 32.89 -14.83 0.78
C GLU A 388 31.64 -15.56 1.34
N ALA A 389 30.86 -14.92 2.22
CA ALA A 389 29.62 -15.51 2.74
C ALA A 389 28.43 -15.37 1.77
N ILE A 390 28.43 -14.35 0.91
CA ILE A 390 27.38 -14.10 -0.09
C ILE A 390 27.64 -14.95 -1.37
N ALA A 391 28.90 -15.26 -1.68
CA ALA A 391 29.26 -16.08 -2.84
C ALA A 391 28.97 -17.59 -2.65
N TRP A 392 28.91 -18.10 -1.42
CA TRP A 392 28.59 -19.52 -1.18
C TRP A 392 27.08 -19.83 -1.32
N ILE A 393 26.22 -18.85 -1.00
CA ILE A 393 24.75 -18.99 -1.08
C ILE A 393 24.22 -18.75 -2.51
N TYR A 394 24.93 -17.98 -3.34
CA TYR A 394 24.51 -17.70 -4.72
C TYR A 394 24.96 -18.76 -5.76
N ILE A 395 25.89 -19.66 -5.40
CA ILE A 395 26.50 -20.63 -6.34
C ILE A 395 25.90 -22.05 -6.25
N GLN A 396 25.10 -22.38 -5.23
CA GLN A 396 24.60 -23.77 -5.05
C GLN A 396 23.14 -24.04 -5.45
N CYS A 397 22.36 -23.07 -5.95
CA CYS A 397 20.94 -23.31 -6.25
C CYS A 397 20.42 -22.71 -7.56
N ASN A 398 21.20 -22.81 -8.66
CA ASN A 398 20.58 -22.71 -9.99
C ASN A 398 21.45 -23.29 -11.11
N LYS A 399 21.11 -24.50 -11.58
CA LYS A 399 21.06 -24.90 -13.00
C LYS A 399 20.46 -26.33 -13.14
N PRO A 400 19.93 -26.70 -14.32
CA PRO A 400 18.60 -27.25 -14.50
C PRO A 400 18.59 -28.78 -14.72
N ILE A 401 17.45 -29.41 -14.43
CA ILE A 401 17.19 -30.79 -14.87
C ILE A 401 16.35 -30.74 -16.16
N GLU A 402 16.96 -31.12 -17.27
CA GLU A 402 16.26 -31.53 -18.49
C GLU A 402 15.49 -32.83 -18.22
N LEU A 403 14.21 -32.87 -18.56
CA LEU A 403 13.49 -34.12 -18.77
C LEU A 403 12.88 -34.14 -20.18
N LYS A 404 13.28 -35.20 -20.89
CA LYS A 404 12.94 -35.54 -22.25
C LYS A 404 11.44 -35.72 -22.45
N GLN A 405 11.02 -35.42 -23.68
CA GLN A 405 9.77 -35.83 -24.32
C GLN A 405 9.40 -37.28 -23.97
N ASN A 406 8.14 -37.49 -23.59
CA ASN A 406 7.39 -38.68 -23.96
C ASN A 406 5.92 -38.29 -24.17
N GLU A 407 5.45 -38.64 -25.35
CA GLU A 407 4.13 -38.37 -25.91
C GLU A 407 3.03 -39.17 -25.21
N LEU A 408 1.83 -38.59 -25.09
CA LEU A 408 0.58 -39.34 -25.12
C LEU A 408 -0.44 -38.55 -25.97
N ASN A 409 -0.64 -39.06 -27.19
CA ASN A 409 -1.69 -38.66 -28.12
C ASN A 409 -3.06 -39.09 -27.60
N PHE A 410 -4.04 -38.20 -27.66
CA PHE A 410 -5.43 -38.58 -27.94
C PHE A 410 -5.93 -37.75 -29.12
N SER A 411 -6.09 -38.43 -30.25
CA SER A 411 -6.67 -37.92 -31.47
C SER A 411 -8.19 -37.81 -31.33
N HIS A 412 -8.75 -36.66 -31.65
CA HIS A 412 -10.02 -36.60 -32.36
C HIS A 412 -10.01 -35.40 -33.30
N GLN A 413 -9.92 -35.72 -34.60
CA GLN A 413 -10.20 -34.79 -35.69
C GLN A 413 -11.71 -34.62 -35.87
N ASN A 414 -12.18 -33.39 -36.05
CA ASN A 414 -13.13 -33.04 -37.12
C ASN A 414 -13.16 -31.50 -37.36
N PRO A 415 -13.46 -31.03 -38.59
CA PRO A 415 -12.91 -29.78 -39.17
C PRO A 415 -13.98 -28.64 -39.25
N PRO A 416 -13.83 -27.55 -40.05
CA PRO A 416 -13.33 -26.28 -39.54
C PRO A 416 -14.26 -25.05 -39.76
N HIS A 417 -13.79 -23.90 -39.24
CA HIS A 417 -14.12 -22.51 -39.62
C HIS A 417 -15.40 -21.84 -39.04
N LYS A 418 -15.47 -21.78 -37.71
CA LYS A 418 -15.90 -20.59 -36.93
C LYS A 418 -15.65 -20.76 -35.42
N ASN A 419 -15.60 -22.01 -34.96
CA ASN A 419 -15.35 -22.35 -33.56
C ASN A 419 -13.88 -22.26 -33.13
N GLN A 420 -12.92 -22.30 -34.07
CA GLN A 420 -11.51 -22.37 -33.71
C GLN A 420 -10.98 -21.05 -33.13
N ALA A 421 -11.34 -19.90 -33.72
CA ALA A 421 -11.00 -18.59 -33.17
C ALA A 421 -11.61 -18.38 -31.77
N THR A 422 -12.87 -18.78 -31.60
CA THR A 422 -13.59 -18.74 -30.32
C THR A 422 -12.97 -19.67 -29.28
N ALA A 423 -12.57 -20.88 -29.66
CA ALA A 423 -11.91 -21.85 -28.78
C ALA A 423 -10.54 -21.34 -28.30
N TYR A 424 -9.71 -20.82 -29.22
CA TYR A 424 -8.45 -20.19 -28.86
C TYR A 424 -8.65 -18.94 -28.00
N PHE A 425 -9.67 -18.14 -28.26
CA PHE A 425 -10.01 -16.99 -27.42
C PHE A 425 -10.39 -17.41 -25.99
N ASN A 426 -11.23 -18.44 -25.84
CA ASN A 426 -11.63 -18.94 -24.52
C ASN A 426 -10.43 -19.53 -23.75
N GLN A 427 -9.52 -20.23 -24.44
CA GLN A 427 -8.25 -20.67 -23.85
C GLN A 427 -7.38 -19.48 -23.41
N GLY A 428 -7.30 -18.44 -24.24
CA GLY A 428 -6.59 -17.21 -23.87
C GLY A 428 -7.20 -16.49 -22.66
N GLN A 429 -8.53 -16.49 -22.52
CA GLN A 429 -9.22 -15.97 -21.34
C GLN A 429 -8.92 -16.80 -20.08
N GLU A 430 -8.86 -18.13 -20.21
CA GLU A 430 -8.55 -19.02 -19.10
C GLU A 430 -7.11 -18.83 -18.61
N HIS A 431 -6.13 -18.81 -19.52
CA HIS A 431 -4.74 -18.48 -19.17
C HIS A 431 -4.62 -17.08 -18.55
N LYS A 432 -5.34 -16.08 -19.08
CA LYS A 432 -5.39 -14.73 -18.49
C LYS A 432 -5.91 -14.76 -17.05
N LYS A 433 -6.93 -15.57 -16.76
CA LYS A 433 -7.52 -15.74 -15.42
C LYS A 433 -6.57 -16.45 -14.45
N GLN A 434 -5.71 -17.34 -14.97
CA GLN A 434 -4.68 -18.05 -14.22
C GLN A 434 -3.42 -17.22 -13.98
N GLY A 435 -3.33 -15.99 -14.51
CA GLY A 435 -2.14 -15.14 -14.42
C GLY A 435 -1.04 -15.51 -15.42
N GLU A 436 -1.31 -16.46 -16.31
CA GLU A 436 -0.43 -16.96 -17.35
C GLU A 436 -0.47 -16.02 -18.58
N ILE A 437 0.06 -14.81 -18.42
CA ILE A 437 -0.11 -13.71 -19.39
C ILE A 437 0.51 -14.04 -20.76
N GLU A 438 1.66 -14.70 -20.79
CA GLU A 438 2.33 -15.07 -22.04
C GLU A 438 1.54 -16.14 -22.81
N GLN A 439 1.02 -17.16 -22.12
CA GLN A 439 0.13 -18.14 -22.74
C GLN A 439 -1.16 -17.47 -23.23
N ALA A 440 -1.74 -16.56 -22.45
CA ALA A 440 -2.95 -15.83 -22.84
C ALA A 440 -2.75 -15.04 -24.14
N ILE A 441 -1.63 -14.33 -24.26
CA ILE A 441 -1.24 -13.60 -25.48
C ILE A 441 -1.09 -14.56 -26.66
N ALA A 442 -0.39 -15.68 -26.49
CA ALA A 442 -0.19 -16.66 -27.56
C ALA A 442 -1.53 -17.24 -28.06
N TYR A 443 -2.48 -17.50 -27.17
CA TYR A 443 -3.81 -17.99 -27.55
C TYR A 443 -4.70 -16.92 -28.19
N PHE A 444 -4.63 -15.66 -27.77
CA PHE A 444 -5.29 -14.58 -28.51
C PHE A 444 -4.69 -14.39 -29.91
N GLN A 445 -3.38 -14.53 -30.07
CA GLN A 445 -2.74 -14.51 -31.40
C GLN A 445 -3.18 -15.69 -32.27
N LYS A 446 -3.31 -16.89 -31.71
CA LYS A 446 -3.89 -18.06 -32.42
C LYS A 446 -5.36 -17.82 -32.82
N ALA A 447 -6.14 -17.17 -31.95
CA ALA A 447 -7.51 -16.79 -32.27
C ALA A 447 -7.56 -15.83 -33.48
N LEU A 448 -6.64 -14.86 -33.53
CA LEU A 448 -6.52 -13.90 -34.62
C LEU A 448 -5.92 -14.50 -35.90
N ALA A 449 -5.09 -15.53 -35.80
CA ALA A 449 -4.64 -16.30 -36.96
C ALA A 449 -5.80 -17.10 -37.59
N ALA A 450 -6.74 -17.58 -36.76
CA ALA A 450 -7.93 -18.29 -37.21
C ALA A 450 -9.05 -17.37 -37.73
N ASP A 451 -9.20 -16.17 -37.15
CA ASP A 451 -10.07 -15.10 -37.64
C ASP A 451 -9.42 -13.72 -37.39
N PRO A 452 -8.80 -13.12 -38.42
CA PRO A 452 -8.14 -11.82 -38.31
C PRO A 452 -9.05 -10.65 -37.92
N LYS A 453 -10.38 -10.79 -38.05
CA LYS A 453 -11.37 -9.75 -37.71
C LYS A 453 -12.06 -9.99 -36.36
N TYR A 454 -11.61 -10.96 -35.56
CA TYR A 454 -12.24 -11.30 -34.29
C TYR A 454 -11.99 -10.25 -33.20
N ILE A 455 -12.92 -9.29 -33.08
CA ILE A 455 -12.85 -8.12 -32.19
C ILE A 455 -12.52 -8.47 -30.72
N PRO A 456 -13.14 -9.50 -30.08
CA PRO A 456 -12.85 -9.81 -28.67
C PRO A 456 -11.39 -10.17 -28.43
N ALA A 457 -10.74 -10.89 -29.35
CA ALA A 457 -9.33 -11.26 -29.23
C ALA A 457 -8.41 -10.05 -29.42
N HIS A 458 -8.66 -9.18 -30.40
CA HIS A 458 -7.88 -7.94 -30.55
C HIS A 458 -8.00 -7.03 -29.32
N ASN A 459 -9.21 -6.83 -28.78
CA ASN A 459 -9.40 -6.00 -27.58
C ASN A 459 -8.69 -6.58 -26.34
N ASN A 460 -8.83 -7.88 -26.08
CA ASN A 460 -8.20 -8.51 -24.92
C ASN A 460 -6.67 -8.61 -25.06
N LEU A 461 -6.17 -8.88 -26.27
CA LEU A 461 -4.75 -8.82 -26.59
C LEU A 461 -4.22 -7.39 -26.36
N GLY A 462 -4.92 -6.38 -26.86
CA GLY A 462 -4.57 -4.97 -26.62
C GLY A 462 -4.48 -4.63 -25.13
N THR A 463 -5.42 -5.12 -24.31
CA THR A 463 -5.39 -4.90 -22.86
C THR A 463 -4.22 -5.60 -22.17
N LEU A 464 -3.90 -6.84 -22.55
CA LEU A 464 -2.75 -7.55 -21.99
C LEU A 464 -1.42 -6.92 -22.41
N LEU A 465 -1.30 -6.52 -23.68
CA LEU A 465 -0.12 -5.80 -24.18
C LEU A 465 0.05 -4.47 -23.46
N GLN A 466 -1.04 -3.75 -23.20
CA GLN A 466 -1.02 -2.52 -22.40
C GLN A 466 -0.54 -2.78 -20.97
N GLN A 467 -1.01 -3.86 -20.31
CA GLN A 467 -0.56 -4.27 -18.98
C GLN A 467 0.93 -4.66 -18.95
N GLN A 468 1.45 -5.24 -20.03
CA GLN A 468 2.88 -5.53 -20.22
C GLN A 468 3.69 -4.31 -20.69
N ASN A 469 3.10 -3.11 -20.69
CA ASN A 469 3.72 -1.87 -21.18
C ASN A 469 4.17 -1.91 -22.66
N GLN A 470 3.63 -2.84 -23.46
CA GLN A 470 3.84 -2.95 -24.91
C GLN A 470 2.84 -2.04 -25.66
N LEU A 471 2.97 -0.73 -25.42
CA LEU A 471 1.96 0.26 -25.80
C LEU A 471 1.69 0.34 -27.31
N GLU A 472 2.72 0.25 -28.16
CA GLU A 472 2.55 0.33 -29.63
C GLU A 472 1.83 -0.89 -30.21
N ALA A 473 2.11 -2.08 -29.66
CA ALA A 473 1.41 -3.29 -30.05
C ALA A 473 -0.07 -3.24 -29.60
N ALA A 474 -0.33 -2.69 -28.41
CA ALA A 474 -1.69 -2.45 -27.93
C ALA A 474 -2.45 -1.43 -28.79
N ILE A 475 -1.82 -0.32 -29.17
CA ILE A 475 -2.38 0.68 -30.12
C ILE A 475 -2.78 0.00 -31.42
N THR A 476 -1.89 -0.82 -31.98
CA THR A 476 -2.14 -1.54 -33.24
C THR A 476 -3.38 -2.45 -33.11
N CYS A 477 -3.53 -3.16 -31.99
CA CYS A 477 -4.70 -4.01 -31.74
C CYS A 477 -6.00 -3.20 -31.66
N TYR A 478 -6.00 -2.09 -30.91
CA TYR A 478 -7.18 -1.24 -30.77
C TYR A 478 -7.53 -0.51 -32.08
N GLN A 479 -6.55 -0.06 -32.86
CA GLN A 479 -6.78 0.52 -34.19
C GLN A 479 -7.41 -0.50 -35.15
N LYS A 480 -6.97 -1.76 -35.13
CA LYS A 480 -7.61 -2.84 -35.91
C LYS A 480 -9.06 -3.05 -35.52
N VAL A 481 -9.39 -2.99 -34.22
CA VAL A 481 -10.78 -3.07 -33.74
C VAL A 481 -11.60 -1.89 -34.27
N LEU A 482 -11.08 -0.67 -34.18
CA LEU A 482 -11.78 0.55 -34.64
C LEU A 482 -11.94 0.61 -36.16
N ASN A 483 -11.01 0.03 -36.93
CA ASN A 483 -11.16 -0.11 -38.38
C ASN A 483 -12.29 -1.07 -38.77
N ILE A 484 -12.58 -2.08 -37.93
CA ILE A 484 -13.69 -3.03 -38.15
C ILE A 484 -15.01 -2.45 -37.64
N ASN A 485 -14.99 -1.82 -36.46
CA ASN A 485 -16.13 -1.14 -35.88
C ASN A 485 -15.69 0.17 -35.19
N PRO A 486 -15.91 1.33 -35.82
CA PRO A 486 -15.44 2.62 -35.31
C PRO A 486 -16.24 3.14 -34.11
N ASN A 487 -17.40 2.56 -33.80
CA ASN A 487 -18.31 3.05 -32.77
C ASN A 487 -18.27 2.18 -31.50
N LEU A 488 -17.07 1.95 -30.95
CA LEU A 488 -16.86 1.16 -29.73
C LEU A 488 -16.25 2.03 -28.59
N PRO A 489 -17.09 2.57 -27.67
CA PRO A 489 -16.64 3.47 -26.59
C PRO A 489 -15.50 2.90 -25.72
N GLN A 490 -15.57 1.61 -25.38
CA GLN A 490 -14.53 0.95 -24.58
C GLN A 490 -13.17 0.94 -25.30
N THR A 491 -13.13 0.61 -26.59
CA THR A 491 -11.89 0.56 -27.37
C THR A 491 -11.31 1.96 -27.59
N LEU A 492 -12.16 2.94 -27.90
CA LEU A 492 -11.76 4.36 -27.98
C LEU A 492 -11.13 4.84 -26.67
N THR A 493 -11.73 4.47 -25.54
CA THR A 493 -11.24 4.85 -24.20
C THR A 493 -9.94 4.14 -23.84
N ASN A 494 -9.80 2.85 -24.15
CA ASN A 494 -8.56 2.10 -23.92
C ASN A 494 -7.41 2.68 -24.77
N LEU A 495 -7.67 2.97 -26.05
CA LEU A 495 -6.69 3.62 -26.93
C LEU A 495 -6.30 5.01 -26.39
N ALA A 496 -7.29 5.82 -26.00
CA ALA A 496 -7.03 7.13 -25.42
C ALA A 496 -6.25 7.06 -24.09
N SER A 497 -6.46 6.03 -23.27
CA SER A 497 -5.68 5.80 -22.04
C SER A 497 -4.20 5.56 -22.33
N ILE A 498 -3.88 4.88 -23.45
CA ILE A 498 -2.50 4.73 -23.90
C ILE A 498 -1.95 6.08 -24.37
N TYR A 499 -2.72 6.86 -25.13
CA TYR A 499 -2.31 8.19 -25.55
C TYR A 499 -2.07 9.12 -24.34
N LEU A 500 -2.84 9.00 -23.26
CA LEU A 500 -2.57 9.70 -22.01
C LEU A 500 -1.22 9.31 -21.41
N ILE A 501 -0.95 8.00 -21.30
CA ILE A 501 0.35 7.49 -20.81
C ILE A 501 1.50 7.98 -21.70
N LYS A 502 1.30 8.10 -23.01
CA LYS A 502 2.30 8.61 -23.97
C LYS A 502 2.43 10.13 -23.97
N GLY A 503 1.53 10.87 -23.31
CA GLY A 503 1.46 12.33 -23.38
C GLY A 503 0.94 12.88 -24.72
N GLU A 504 0.28 12.03 -25.53
CA GLU A 504 -0.37 12.38 -26.80
C GLU A 504 -1.77 12.98 -26.53
N LEU A 505 -1.80 14.12 -25.83
CA LEU A 505 -3.01 14.66 -25.20
C LEU A 505 -4.13 14.96 -26.19
N LYS A 506 -3.82 15.47 -27.40
CA LYS A 506 -4.83 15.76 -28.43
C LYS A 506 -5.53 14.51 -28.94
N GLN A 507 -4.78 13.42 -29.15
CA GLN A 507 -5.35 12.16 -29.62
C GLN A 507 -6.15 11.48 -28.52
N ALA A 508 -5.69 11.57 -27.27
CA ALA A 508 -6.45 11.11 -26.11
C ALA A 508 -7.79 11.84 -25.99
N GLU A 509 -7.78 13.18 -26.06
CA GLU A 509 -9.00 14.00 -25.95
C GLU A 509 -9.99 13.66 -27.07
N THR A 510 -9.52 13.58 -28.31
CA THR A 510 -10.35 13.20 -29.47
C THR A 510 -11.04 11.86 -29.26
N GLY A 511 -10.30 10.84 -28.79
CA GLY A 511 -10.85 9.51 -28.53
C GLY A 511 -11.86 9.48 -27.39
N LEU A 512 -11.60 10.20 -26.29
CA LEU A 512 -12.48 10.26 -25.11
C LEU A 512 -13.77 11.01 -25.40
N VAL A 513 -13.69 12.17 -26.08
CA VAL A 513 -14.87 12.93 -26.49
C VAL A 513 -15.74 12.10 -27.41
N ARG A 514 -15.14 11.41 -28.40
CA ARG A 514 -15.89 10.52 -29.29
C ARG A 514 -16.56 9.36 -28.54
N ALA A 515 -15.90 8.78 -27.54
CA ALA A 515 -16.51 7.74 -26.70
C ALA A 515 -17.74 8.26 -25.93
N LEU A 516 -17.69 9.50 -25.45
CA LEU A 516 -18.80 10.16 -24.75
C LEU A 516 -19.93 10.62 -25.68
N GLU A 517 -19.63 11.01 -26.93
CA GLU A 517 -20.68 11.25 -27.94
C GLU A 517 -21.51 9.99 -28.19
N LEU A 518 -20.85 8.82 -28.24
CA LEU A 518 -21.49 7.53 -28.44
C LEU A 518 -22.22 7.04 -27.19
N GLN A 519 -21.63 7.29 -26.02
CA GLN A 519 -22.20 6.90 -24.73
C GLN A 519 -21.90 7.97 -23.65
N PRO A 520 -22.79 8.96 -23.45
CA PRO A 520 -22.54 10.12 -22.59
C PRO A 520 -22.22 9.82 -21.13
N GLN A 521 -22.65 8.67 -20.61
CA GLN A 521 -22.47 8.25 -19.22
C GLN A 521 -21.41 7.15 -19.06
N PHE A 522 -20.49 7.02 -20.02
CA PHE A 522 -19.47 5.98 -19.98
C PHE A 522 -18.36 6.34 -18.97
N VAL A 523 -18.46 5.79 -17.76
CA VAL A 523 -17.59 6.09 -16.60
C VAL A 523 -16.09 6.03 -16.91
N PRO A 524 -15.54 5.00 -17.60
CA PRO A 524 -14.12 4.96 -17.92
C PRO A 524 -13.65 6.15 -18.79
N ALA A 525 -14.49 6.61 -19.73
CA ALA A 525 -14.15 7.77 -20.56
C ALA A 525 -14.23 9.08 -19.76
N LEU A 526 -15.25 9.24 -18.91
CA LEU A 526 -15.36 10.40 -18.01
C LEU A 526 -14.16 10.50 -17.06
N TYR A 527 -13.75 9.39 -16.46
CA TYR A 527 -12.60 9.32 -15.56
C TYR A 527 -11.29 9.66 -16.28
N ASN A 528 -11.03 9.04 -17.45
CA ASN A 528 -9.82 9.30 -18.22
C ASN A 528 -9.77 10.74 -18.77
N LEU A 529 -10.92 11.33 -19.13
CA LEU A 529 -10.98 12.75 -19.52
C LEU A 529 -10.70 13.67 -18.34
N GLY A 530 -11.17 13.31 -17.14
CA GLY A 530 -10.80 14.01 -15.91
C GLY A 530 -9.29 13.98 -15.64
N LEU A 531 -8.64 12.82 -15.84
CA LEU A 531 -7.17 12.70 -15.73
C LEU A 531 -6.45 13.56 -16.78
N LEU A 532 -6.96 13.61 -18.01
CA LEU A 532 -6.44 14.44 -19.09
C LEU A 532 -6.48 15.93 -18.71
N TYR A 533 -7.62 16.43 -18.24
CA TYR A 533 -7.78 17.82 -17.84
C TYR A 533 -6.95 18.17 -16.61
N LYS A 534 -6.79 17.24 -15.65
CA LYS A 534 -5.83 17.42 -14.56
C LYS A 534 -4.39 17.58 -15.07
N GLN A 535 -3.97 16.77 -16.04
CA GLN A 535 -2.64 16.86 -16.65
C GLN A 535 -2.43 18.17 -17.44
N GLN A 536 -3.51 18.74 -18.00
CA GLN A 536 -3.52 20.07 -18.64
C GLN A 536 -3.69 21.23 -17.65
N ALA A 537 -3.71 20.97 -16.33
CA ALA A 537 -4.00 21.95 -15.28
C ALA A 537 -5.40 22.62 -15.35
N LYS A 538 -6.34 22.02 -16.09
CA LYS A 538 -7.76 22.39 -16.15
C LYS A 538 -8.53 21.74 -14.98
N LEU A 539 -8.28 22.24 -13.78
CA LEU A 539 -8.68 21.56 -12.54
C LEU A 539 -10.21 21.60 -12.30
N ASP A 540 -10.88 22.68 -12.66
CA ASP A 540 -12.33 22.81 -12.44
C ASP A 540 -13.12 21.85 -13.33
N GLU A 541 -12.73 21.74 -14.60
CA GLU A 541 -13.29 20.77 -15.54
C GLU A 541 -13.02 19.33 -15.08
N ALA A 542 -11.81 19.05 -14.60
CA ALA A 542 -11.47 17.75 -14.03
C ALA A 542 -12.34 17.42 -12.80
N VAL A 543 -12.57 18.38 -11.89
CA VAL A 543 -13.44 18.22 -10.72
C VAL A 543 -14.88 17.90 -11.14
N GLN A 544 -15.43 18.59 -12.14
CA GLN A 544 -16.78 18.30 -12.63
C GLN A 544 -16.90 16.88 -13.20
N LEU A 545 -15.89 16.43 -13.95
CA LEU A 545 -15.84 15.08 -14.49
C LEU A 545 -15.73 14.02 -13.38
N PHE A 546 -14.85 14.20 -12.39
CA PHE A 546 -14.75 13.26 -11.28
C PHE A 546 -15.98 13.25 -10.37
N LYS A 547 -16.64 14.40 -10.16
CA LYS A 547 -17.95 14.46 -9.49
C LYS A 547 -19.02 13.69 -10.27
N THR A 548 -19.00 13.80 -11.59
CA THR A 548 -19.92 13.06 -12.47
C THR A 548 -19.65 11.55 -12.39
N VAL A 549 -18.39 11.13 -12.41
CA VAL A 549 -17.99 9.73 -12.15
C VAL A 549 -18.50 9.24 -10.79
N ALA A 550 -18.23 9.99 -9.72
CA ALA A 550 -18.68 9.66 -8.37
C ALA A 550 -20.22 9.63 -8.23
N LYS A 551 -20.95 10.44 -9.00
CA LYS A 551 -22.42 10.43 -9.06
C LYS A 551 -22.95 9.17 -9.75
N HIS A 552 -22.34 8.77 -10.87
CA HIS A 552 -22.77 7.59 -11.62
C HIS A 552 -22.33 6.29 -10.95
N GLN A 553 -21.17 6.29 -10.30
CA GLN A 553 -20.60 5.15 -9.61
C GLN A 553 -20.06 5.58 -8.22
N PRO A 554 -20.91 5.58 -7.17
CA PRO A 554 -20.55 6.07 -5.83
C PRO A 554 -19.49 5.28 -5.07
N ASP A 555 -19.10 4.12 -5.57
CA ASP A 555 -18.02 3.25 -5.08
C ASP A 555 -16.73 3.35 -5.93
N TYR A 556 -16.67 4.27 -6.91
CA TYR A 556 -15.47 4.52 -7.71
C TYR A 556 -14.41 5.28 -6.90
N GLY A 557 -13.69 4.57 -6.03
CA GLY A 557 -12.72 5.13 -5.08
C GLY A 557 -11.68 6.04 -5.74
N ASP A 558 -11.19 5.68 -6.93
CA ASP A 558 -10.19 6.47 -7.66
C ASP A 558 -10.67 7.89 -7.99
N ALA A 559 -11.97 8.10 -8.26
CA ALA A 559 -12.51 9.42 -8.54
C ALA A 559 -12.51 10.31 -7.29
N TYR A 560 -12.89 9.76 -6.13
CA TYR A 560 -12.76 10.46 -4.86
C TYR A 560 -11.31 10.74 -4.51
N PHE A 561 -10.39 9.82 -4.82
CA PHE A 561 -8.97 10.05 -4.64
C PHE A 561 -8.45 11.20 -5.51
N GLN A 562 -8.84 11.26 -6.79
CA GLN A 562 -8.48 12.41 -7.65
C GLN A 562 -9.10 13.72 -7.17
N LEU A 563 -10.35 13.72 -6.70
CA LEU A 563 -10.98 14.88 -6.09
C LEU A 563 -10.22 15.35 -4.84
N GLY A 564 -9.88 14.41 -3.95
CA GLY A 564 -9.08 14.67 -2.76
C GLY A 564 -7.75 15.35 -3.10
N ARG A 565 -7.03 14.84 -4.11
CA ARG A 565 -5.77 15.43 -4.57
C ARG A 565 -5.93 16.83 -5.15
N ILE A 566 -6.98 17.08 -5.93
CA ILE A 566 -7.22 18.40 -6.52
C ILE A 566 -7.60 19.40 -5.41
N TRP A 567 -8.47 19.01 -4.49
CA TRP A 567 -8.87 19.87 -3.37
C TRP A 567 -7.74 20.11 -2.38
N GLU A 568 -6.88 19.12 -2.13
CA GLU A 568 -5.64 19.29 -1.36
C GLU A 568 -4.75 20.34 -2.02
N PHE A 569 -4.55 20.25 -3.34
CA PHE A 569 -3.79 21.24 -4.11
C PHE A 569 -4.43 22.64 -4.09
N GLN A 570 -5.76 22.73 -4.11
CA GLN A 570 -6.52 23.98 -4.02
C GLN A 570 -6.67 24.51 -2.58
N GLU A 571 -6.01 23.89 -1.58
CA GLU A 571 -6.14 24.22 -0.16
C GLU A 571 -7.57 24.10 0.40
N GLN A 572 -8.45 23.36 -0.29
CA GLN A 572 -9.80 23.04 0.16
C GLN A 572 -9.76 21.80 1.07
N PHE A 573 -9.01 21.89 2.17
CA PHE A 573 -8.66 20.73 3.00
C PHE A 573 -9.85 19.98 3.58
N ASN A 574 -10.94 20.67 3.94
CA ASN A 574 -12.16 20.00 4.43
C ASN A 574 -12.81 19.13 3.34
N LEU A 575 -12.87 19.62 2.10
CA LEU A 575 -13.37 18.84 0.97
C LEU A 575 -12.41 17.69 0.62
N ALA A 576 -11.11 17.96 0.65
CA ALA A 576 -10.08 16.95 0.41
C ALA A 576 -10.15 15.80 1.42
N GLN A 577 -10.29 16.13 2.70
CA GLN A 577 -10.44 15.17 3.79
C GLN A 577 -11.71 14.34 3.60
N LEU A 578 -12.86 14.95 3.32
CA LEU A 578 -14.11 14.22 3.05
C LEU A 578 -13.97 13.27 1.85
N ALA A 579 -13.24 13.68 0.81
CA ALA A 579 -12.96 12.83 -0.35
C ALA A 579 -12.09 11.63 0.03
N TYR A 580 -11.01 11.85 0.78
CA TYR A 580 -10.13 10.79 1.28
C TYR A 580 -10.82 9.83 2.25
N GLU A 581 -11.64 10.35 3.18
CA GLU A 581 -12.49 9.53 4.05
C GLU A 581 -13.49 8.69 3.23
N ARG A 582 -13.97 9.20 2.10
CA ARG A 582 -14.79 8.41 1.18
C ARG A 582 -13.98 7.29 0.51
N VAL A 583 -12.72 7.54 0.14
CA VAL A 583 -11.81 6.48 -0.35
C VAL A 583 -11.58 5.43 0.73
N GLN A 584 -11.32 5.81 1.98
CA GLN A 584 -11.18 4.85 3.11
C GLN A 584 -12.45 4.03 3.33
N LYS A 585 -13.64 4.64 3.23
CA LYS A 585 -14.91 3.92 3.34
C LYS A 585 -15.10 2.89 2.21
N ILE A 586 -14.65 3.21 1.00
CA ILE A 586 -14.72 2.32 -0.17
C ILE A 586 -13.64 1.23 -0.09
N ASN A 587 -12.44 1.57 0.36
CA ASN A 587 -11.29 0.69 0.49
C ASN A 587 -10.62 0.86 1.87
N PRO A 588 -11.13 0.18 2.92
CA PRO A 588 -10.60 0.33 4.28
C PRO A 588 -9.17 -0.19 4.50
N LYS A 589 -8.59 -0.88 3.51
CA LYS A 589 -7.19 -1.36 3.53
C LYS A 589 -6.21 -0.40 2.85
N SER A 590 -6.69 0.78 2.45
CA SER A 590 -5.93 1.76 1.69
C SER A 590 -5.02 2.61 2.58
N GLU A 591 -3.95 2.00 3.11
CA GLU A 591 -2.99 2.67 4.03
C GLU A 591 -2.41 3.97 3.47
N TYR A 592 -2.37 4.14 2.13
CA TYR A 592 -1.85 5.35 1.50
C TYR A 592 -2.72 6.60 1.68
N VAL A 593 -4.02 6.44 1.93
CA VAL A 593 -4.95 7.57 2.10
C VAL A 593 -4.79 8.20 3.47
N ASP A 594 -4.45 7.41 4.49
CA ASP A 594 -4.16 7.87 5.84
C ASP A 594 -3.02 8.91 5.84
N PHE A 595 -2.05 8.75 4.93
CA PHE A 595 -0.96 9.71 4.81
C PHE A 595 -1.41 11.06 4.24
N HIS A 596 -2.30 11.06 3.24
CA HIS A 596 -2.88 12.30 2.72
C HIS A 596 -3.72 13.03 3.78
N ILE A 597 -4.47 12.29 4.60
CA ILE A 597 -5.21 12.87 5.74
C ILE A 597 -4.23 13.45 6.78
N GLY A 598 -3.15 12.73 7.10
CA GLY A 598 -2.10 13.24 8.01
C GLY A 598 -1.45 14.54 7.50
N LEU A 599 -1.17 14.64 6.20
CA LEU A 599 -0.66 15.86 5.58
C LEU A 599 -1.67 17.01 5.59
N ILE A 600 -2.97 16.73 5.40
CA ILE A 600 -4.04 17.72 5.57
C ILE A 600 -4.06 18.23 7.02
N LYS A 601 -4.05 17.33 8.00
CA LYS A 601 -4.00 17.68 9.42
C LYS A 601 -2.80 18.57 9.76
N LEU A 602 -1.63 18.27 9.19
CA LEU A 602 -0.44 19.12 9.32
C LEU A 602 -0.66 20.54 8.77
N ASN A 603 -1.32 20.69 7.61
CA ASN A 603 -1.68 22.00 7.06
C ASN A 603 -2.71 22.75 7.92
N LEU A 604 -3.61 22.03 8.58
CA LEU A 604 -4.59 22.57 9.51
C LEU A 604 -4.04 22.86 10.91
N CYS A 605 -2.75 22.57 11.15
CA CYS A 605 -2.14 22.57 12.49
C CYS A 605 -2.94 21.73 13.51
N ASP A 606 -3.58 20.67 13.03
CA ASP A 606 -4.17 19.63 13.86
C ASP A 606 -3.12 18.55 14.12
N TRP A 607 -2.47 18.62 15.26
CA TRP A 607 -1.42 17.67 15.65
C TRP A 607 -1.95 16.46 16.45
N GLU A 608 -3.27 16.21 16.43
CA GLU A 608 -3.83 15.01 17.03
C GLU A 608 -3.27 13.73 16.37
N ASN A 609 -2.70 12.83 17.19
CA ASN A 609 -2.03 11.60 16.74
C ASN A 609 -0.84 11.83 15.78
N TYR A 610 -0.21 13.02 15.81
CA TYR A 610 0.90 13.36 14.91
C TYR A 610 2.06 12.35 14.99
N ASP A 611 2.48 11.96 16.19
CA ASP A 611 3.58 11.00 16.38
C ASP A 611 3.25 9.62 15.81
N ASP A 612 2.01 9.15 15.98
CA ASP A 612 1.55 7.89 15.40
C ASP A 612 1.54 7.96 13.86
N PHE A 613 1.06 9.07 13.29
CA PHE A 613 1.12 9.33 11.85
C PHE A 613 2.56 9.30 11.32
N VAL A 614 3.48 10.06 11.93
CA VAL A 614 4.89 10.12 11.51
C VAL A 614 5.55 8.74 11.63
N ASN A 615 5.36 8.04 12.75
CA ASN A 615 5.93 6.72 12.97
C ASN A 615 5.39 5.66 12.01
N LYS A 616 4.07 5.64 11.76
CA LYS A 616 3.45 4.76 10.76
C LYS A 616 4.01 5.05 9.38
N LEU A 617 4.16 6.32 9.03
CA LEU A 617 4.68 6.72 7.73
C LEU A 617 6.14 6.30 7.54
N ILE A 618 7.02 6.56 8.52
CA ILE A 618 8.43 6.15 8.46
C ILE A 618 8.53 4.63 8.31
N ASN A 619 7.80 3.89 9.14
CA ASN A 619 7.80 2.42 9.12
C ASN A 619 7.26 1.86 7.81
N PHE A 620 6.17 2.42 7.28
CA PHE A 620 5.60 2.03 6.00
C PHE A 620 6.57 2.31 4.85
N THR A 621 7.15 3.52 4.83
CA THR A 621 8.08 3.97 3.79
C THR A 621 9.33 3.09 3.77
N ALA A 622 9.94 2.83 4.94
CA ALA A 622 11.09 1.94 5.06
C ALA A 622 10.78 0.51 4.57
N LYS A 623 9.61 -0.05 4.95
CA LYS A 623 9.17 -1.37 4.47
C LYS A 623 8.93 -1.40 2.96
N SER A 624 8.33 -0.34 2.40
CA SER A 624 8.04 -0.23 0.96
C SER A 624 9.32 -0.21 0.13
N ILE A 625 10.36 0.47 0.59
CA ILE A 625 11.67 0.50 -0.07
C ILE A 625 12.31 -0.89 -0.09
N LEU A 626 12.29 -1.62 1.03
CA LEU A 626 12.92 -2.94 1.14
C LEU A 626 12.25 -4.05 0.32
N LYS A 627 10.95 -3.92 0.02
CA LYS A 627 10.17 -5.02 -0.59
C LYS A 627 10.17 -5.04 -2.13
N ASP A 628 10.81 -4.11 -2.83
CA ASP A 628 10.87 -3.92 -4.31
C ASP A 628 9.57 -4.15 -5.10
N ASN A 629 8.41 -4.24 -4.44
CA ASN A 629 7.20 -4.79 -5.05
C ASN A 629 5.91 -4.10 -4.58
N GLN A 630 5.92 -2.77 -4.45
CA GLN A 630 4.70 -1.98 -4.27
C GLN A 630 4.72 -0.65 -5.01
N SER A 631 3.56 -0.31 -5.58
CA SER A 631 3.26 0.86 -6.44
C SER A 631 3.07 2.18 -5.70
N PHE A 632 3.09 2.19 -4.36
CA PHE A 632 2.93 3.41 -3.57
C PHE A 632 4.19 3.72 -2.73
N THR A 633 4.82 4.84 -3.08
CA THR A 633 5.76 5.60 -2.23
C THR A 633 5.23 7.03 -2.18
N LEU A 634 5.28 7.67 -1.01
CA LEU A 634 4.98 9.10 -0.91
C LEU A 634 5.83 9.89 -1.92
N ALA A 635 5.28 10.99 -2.42
CA ALA A 635 6.05 11.89 -3.26
C ALA A 635 7.24 12.42 -2.45
N PRO A 636 8.49 12.32 -2.96
CA PRO A 636 9.69 12.76 -2.25
C PRO A 636 9.56 14.16 -1.62
N PHE A 637 8.92 15.10 -2.34
CA PHE A 637 8.69 16.46 -1.85
C PHE A 637 7.94 16.56 -0.51
N GLN A 638 6.95 15.69 -0.27
CA GLN A 638 6.12 15.72 0.94
C GLN A 638 6.92 15.36 2.21
N LEU A 639 8.04 14.65 2.06
CA LEU A 639 8.89 14.27 3.19
C LEU A 639 9.60 15.45 3.84
N ASN A 640 9.78 16.57 3.11
CA ASN A 640 10.45 17.77 3.64
C ASN A 640 9.70 18.41 4.81
N ALA A 641 8.40 18.15 4.98
CA ALA A 641 7.62 18.66 6.09
C ALA A 641 7.68 17.78 7.35
N LEU A 642 8.47 16.70 7.32
CA LEU A 642 8.46 15.66 8.34
C LEU A 642 9.89 15.37 8.82
N PRO A 643 10.07 14.92 10.07
CA PRO A 643 11.39 14.62 10.64
C PRO A 643 11.93 13.27 10.14
N ILE A 644 12.19 13.17 8.83
CA ILE A 644 12.62 11.93 8.16
C ILE A 644 14.15 11.82 8.17
N PRO A 645 14.74 10.65 8.48
CA PRO A 645 16.18 10.43 8.36
C PRO A 645 16.70 10.70 6.93
N PRO A 646 17.89 11.32 6.77
CA PRO A 646 18.48 11.57 5.44
C PRO A 646 18.64 10.31 4.58
N GLU A 647 18.99 9.17 5.18
CA GLU A 647 19.13 7.88 4.50
C GLU A 647 17.81 7.43 3.87
N LEU A 648 16.71 7.57 4.62
CA LEU A 648 15.39 7.20 4.16
C LEU A 648 14.92 8.13 3.03
N SER A 649 15.24 9.43 3.14
CA SER A 649 14.95 10.40 2.09
C SER A 649 15.66 10.08 0.78
N LEU A 650 16.96 9.72 0.83
CA LEU A 650 17.73 9.29 -0.34
C LEU A 650 17.12 8.04 -0.97
N ALA A 651 16.79 7.03 -0.15
CA ALA A 651 16.24 5.78 -0.65
C ALA A 651 14.86 5.96 -1.32
N VAL A 652 14.01 6.86 -0.80
CA VAL A 652 12.74 7.23 -1.45
C VAL A 652 12.99 7.92 -2.79
N ALA A 653 13.92 8.88 -2.84
CA ALA A 653 14.27 9.58 -4.07
C ALA A 653 14.81 8.62 -5.15
N GLN A 654 15.69 7.68 -4.77
CA GLN A 654 16.23 6.64 -5.66
C GLN A 654 15.13 5.74 -6.22
N LYS A 655 14.24 5.23 -5.36
CA LYS A 655 13.11 4.41 -5.81
C LYS A 655 12.18 5.17 -6.76
N HIS A 656 11.94 6.45 -6.50
CA HIS A 656 11.15 7.31 -7.38
C HIS A 656 11.83 7.52 -8.74
N ALA A 657 13.13 7.83 -8.74
CA ALA A 657 13.94 7.99 -9.94
C ALA A 657 14.00 6.70 -10.78
N ASP A 658 14.11 5.53 -10.12
CA ASP A 658 14.08 4.23 -10.79
C ASP A 658 12.72 3.95 -11.45
N GLY A 659 11.62 4.36 -10.81
CA GLY A 659 10.29 4.33 -11.42
C GLY A 659 10.20 5.15 -12.69
N ILE A 660 10.70 6.40 -12.66
CA ILE A 660 10.79 7.28 -13.83
C ILE A 660 11.63 6.63 -14.93
N LYS A 661 12.81 6.14 -14.58
CA LYS A 661 13.71 5.46 -15.54
C LYS A 661 13.02 4.25 -16.18
N LYS A 662 12.40 3.37 -15.39
CA LYS A 662 11.65 2.20 -15.88
C LYS A 662 10.54 2.60 -16.86
N SER A 663 9.88 3.73 -16.64
CA SER A 663 8.80 4.23 -17.52
C SER A 663 9.29 4.65 -18.92
N ILE A 664 10.56 5.05 -19.06
CA ILE A 664 11.14 5.54 -20.33
C ILE A 664 12.10 4.55 -21.03
N ILE A 665 12.58 3.50 -20.35
CA ILE A 665 13.56 2.52 -20.89
C ILE A 665 13.17 1.95 -22.27
N PRO A 666 11.89 1.58 -22.56
CA PRO A 666 11.52 1.08 -23.89
C PRO A 666 11.68 2.11 -25.03
N LYS A 667 11.90 3.38 -24.69
CA LYS A 667 11.93 4.53 -25.60
C LYS A 667 13.21 5.35 -25.50
N LYS A 668 14.29 4.84 -24.89
CA LYS A 668 15.54 5.61 -24.79
C LYS A 668 16.10 5.87 -26.19
N SER A 669 15.84 7.05 -26.73
CA SER A 669 16.59 7.58 -27.87
C SER A 669 17.99 7.91 -27.38
N GLN A 670 19.02 7.34 -28.01
CA GLN A 670 20.37 7.87 -27.85
C GLN A 670 20.39 9.20 -28.61
N PHE A 671 20.21 10.31 -27.89
CA PHE A 671 20.41 11.62 -28.48
C PHE A 671 21.87 11.76 -28.89
N VAL A 672 22.09 12.22 -30.11
CA VAL A 672 23.42 12.70 -30.53
C VAL A 672 23.50 14.14 -30.05
N TYR A 673 24.48 14.43 -29.20
CA TYR A 673 24.72 15.80 -28.75
C TYR A 673 25.34 16.59 -29.91
N PRO A 674 24.78 17.74 -30.28
CA PRO A 674 25.39 18.61 -31.28
C PRO A 674 26.82 19.01 -30.91
N GLU A 675 27.62 19.39 -31.90
CA GLU A 675 28.97 19.92 -31.63
C GLU A 675 28.89 21.18 -30.77
N LYS A 676 29.83 21.29 -29.82
CA LYS A 676 29.93 22.44 -28.93
C LYS A 676 30.11 23.72 -29.74
N THR A 677 29.36 24.76 -29.39
CA THR A 677 29.53 26.10 -29.96
C THR A 677 30.55 26.93 -29.18
N ASP A 678 30.94 28.09 -29.71
CA ASP A 678 31.85 29.03 -29.02
C ASP A 678 31.28 29.53 -27.67
N LYS A 679 29.95 29.51 -27.52
CA LYS A 679 29.23 29.81 -26.28
C LYS A 679 28.68 28.54 -25.66
N LEU A 680 28.64 28.50 -24.32
CA LEU A 680 28.01 27.41 -23.59
C LEU A 680 26.50 27.65 -23.52
N ARG A 681 25.72 26.71 -24.05
CA ARG A 681 24.26 26.77 -24.04
C ARG A 681 23.70 26.19 -22.75
N VAL A 682 23.03 27.02 -21.97
CA VAL A 682 22.43 26.64 -20.68
C VAL A 682 20.92 26.69 -20.78
N GLY A 683 20.26 25.56 -20.52
CA GLY A 683 18.81 25.45 -20.48
C GLY A 683 18.29 25.33 -19.06
N TYR A 684 17.29 26.13 -18.70
CA TYR A 684 16.60 26.05 -17.41
C TYR A 684 15.18 25.53 -17.62
N VAL A 685 14.79 24.47 -16.91
CA VAL A 685 13.47 23.85 -17.03
C VAL A 685 12.66 24.08 -15.76
N SER A 686 11.46 24.68 -15.87
CA SER A 686 10.60 24.91 -14.71
C SER A 686 9.11 25.05 -15.04
N CYS A 687 8.26 24.55 -14.16
CA CYS A 687 6.84 24.89 -14.09
C CYS A 687 6.58 26.24 -13.41
N ASP A 688 7.60 26.84 -12.81
CA ASP A 688 7.46 27.98 -11.92
C ASP A 688 8.00 29.29 -12.49
N PHE A 689 8.14 29.40 -13.81
CA PHE A 689 8.38 30.68 -14.50
C PHE A 689 7.12 31.55 -14.54
N ARG A 690 6.63 31.90 -13.35
CA ARG A 690 5.38 32.62 -13.07
C ARG A 690 5.47 33.26 -11.68
N GLU A 691 4.42 33.92 -11.23
CA GLU A 691 4.24 34.45 -9.88
C GLU A 691 4.21 33.31 -8.86
N HIS A 692 5.41 32.81 -8.55
CA HIS A 692 5.73 31.68 -7.70
C HIS A 692 7.02 31.99 -6.95
N ALA A 693 7.30 31.25 -5.87
CA ALA A 693 8.53 31.43 -5.10
C ALA A 693 9.78 31.27 -5.99
N VAL A 694 9.90 30.15 -6.72
CA VAL A 694 11.04 29.89 -7.61
C VAL A 694 11.14 30.96 -8.69
N GLY A 695 10.05 31.27 -9.40
CA GLY A 695 10.04 32.27 -10.47
C GLY A 695 10.55 33.64 -10.03
N ARG A 696 10.08 34.14 -8.88
CA ARG A 696 10.58 35.39 -8.29
C ARG A 696 12.07 35.31 -7.99
N LEU A 697 12.49 34.23 -7.32
CA LEU A 697 13.86 34.05 -6.88
C LEU A 697 14.86 33.98 -8.04
N ILE A 698 14.48 33.32 -9.14
CA ILE A 698 15.37 33.12 -10.29
C ILE A 698 15.25 34.19 -11.38
N SER A 699 14.24 35.07 -11.31
CA SER A 699 13.93 36.04 -12.37
C SER A 699 15.13 36.86 -12.84
N GLN A 700 16.03 37.22 -11.93
CA GLN A 700 17.21 38.04 -12.21
C GLN A 700 18.40 37.23 -12.75
N VAL A 701 18.43 35.92 -12.54
CA VAL A 701 19.54 35.06 -13.00
C VAL A 701 19.68 35.13 -14.51
N PHE A 702 18.55 35.06 -15.23
CA PHE A 702 18.54 35.02 -16.69
C PHE A 702 19.21 36.24 -17.32
N LYS A 703 18.86 37.46 -16.88
CA LYS A 703 19.40 38.69 -17.47
C LYS A 703 20.89 38.93 -17.13
N ASN A 704 21.40 38.34 -16.05
CA ASN A 704 22.75 38.61 -15.53
C ASN A 704 23.83 37.69 -16.13
N HIS A 705 23.46 36.66 -16.89
CA HIS A 705 24.44 35.81 -17.57
C HIS A 705 25.28 36.58 -18.60
N ASN A 706 26.58 36.28 -18.67
CA ASN A 706 27.49 36.84 -19.66
C ASN A 706 27.19 36.30 -21.07
N ARG A 707 26.50 37.12 -21.88
CA ARG A 707 26.09 36.76 -23.25
C ARG A 707 27.22 36.64 -24.25
N GLU A 708 28.44 37.04 -23.92
CA GLU A 708 29.61 36.76 -24.75
C GLU A 708 30.03 35.29 -24.67
N GLN A 709 29.74 34.64 -23.54
CA GLN A 709 30.23 33.29 -23.23
C GLN A 709 29.11 32.25 -23.08
N PHE A 710 27.88 32.70 -22.80
CA PHE A 710 26.73 31.84 -22.57
C PHE A 710 25.54 32.23 -23.45
N GLU A 711 24.76 31.24 -23.87
CA GLU A 711 23.46 31.42 -24.53
C GLU A 711 22.39 30.73 -23.65
N ILE A 712 21.35 31.47 -23.26
CA ILE A 712 20.44 31.10 -22.18
C ILE A 712 19.05 30.76 -22.70
N PHE A 713 18.58 29.58 -22.34
CA PHE A 713 17.29 29.03 -22.73
C PHE A 713 16.38 28.84 -21.51
N GLY A 714 15.12 29.25 -21.63
CA GLY A 714 14.06 28.95 -20.67
C GLY A 714 13.05 27.99 -21.25
N TYR A 715 12.78 26.88 -20.56
CA TYR A 715 11.79 25.88 -20.94
C TYR A 715 10.66 25.85 -19.91
N HIS A 716 9.50 26.43 -20.28
CA HIS A 716 8.36 26.55 -19.37
C HIS A 716 7.42 25.34 -19.50
N LEU A 717 7.13 24.69 -18.38
CA LEU A 717 6.26 23.52 -18.31
C LEU A 717 4.76 23.86 -18.23
N LEU A 718 4.42 25.13 -18.01
CA LEU A 718 3.04 25.63 -17.96
C LEU A 718 2.83 26.71 -19.03
N ASN A 719 1.57 27.02 -19.34
CA ASN A 719 1.18 28.11 -20.22
C ASN A 719 0.48 29.20 -19.41
N ILE A 720 1.25 29.92 -18.60
CA ILE A 720 0.81 31.05 -17.79
C ILE A 720 1.67 32.25 -18.20
N GLU A 721 1.06 33.42 -18.34
CA GLU A 721 1.77 34.65 -18.66
C GLU A 721 1.42 35.75 -17.65
N ASP A 722 2.31 35.96 -16.68
CA ASP A 722 2.29 37.06 -15.72
C ASP A 722 3.58 37.90 -15.80
N GLU A 723 3.73 38.90 -14.94
CA GLU A 723 4.89 39.81 -14.96
C GLU A 723 6.23 39.11 -14.68
N VAL A 724 6.22 38.05 -13.85
CA VAL A 724 7.42 37.24 -13.61
C VAL A 724 7.76 36.43 -14.85
N THR A 725 6.77 35.80 -15.49
CA THR A 725 6.97 35.11 -16.78
C THR A 725 7.56 36.05 -17.83
N LYS A 726 7.01 37.26 -17.97
CA LYS A 726 7.49 38.26 -18.94
C LYS A 726 8.93 38.67 -18.67
N THR A 727 9.29 38.85 -17.40
CA THR A 727 10.64 39.22 -16.98
C THR A 727 11.65 38.11 -17.30
N ILE A 728 11.32 36.86 -16.97
CA ILE A 728 12.16 35.69 -17.29
C ILE A 728 12.30 35.55 -18.81
N LYS A 729 11.19 35.62 -19.55
CA LYS A 729 11.17 35.50 -21.02
C LYS A 729 12.04 36.57 -21.69
N LYS A 730 11.99 37.81 -21.22
CA LYS A 730 12.86 38.91 -21.69
C LYS A 730 14.33 38.69 -21.30
N GLY A 731 14.58 38.01 -20.19
CA GLY A 731 15.91 37.65 -19.72
C GLY A 731 16.53 36.46 -20.43
N CYS A 732 15.79 35.64 -21.18
CA CYS A 732 16.33 34.52 -21.95
C CYS A 732 16.68 34.93 -23.39
N ASP A 733 17.68 34.28 -23.99
CA ASP A 733 17.93 34.42 -25.43
C ASP A 733 16.87 33.65 -26.24
N LYS A 734 16.43 32.50 -25.72
CA LYS A 734 15.26 31.77 -26.23
C LYS A 734 14.38 31.28 -25.09
N PHE A 735 13.07 31.48 -25.22
CA PHE A 735 12.09 30.99 -24.26
C PHE A 735 11.07 30.11 -24.98
N ARG A 736 10.90 28.87 -24.53
CA ARG A 736 10.03 27.87 -25.13
C ARG A 736 8.94 27.44 -24.17
N ASP A 737 7.69 27.59 -24.59
CA ASP A 737 6.57 26.88 -23.98
C ASP A 737 6.60 25.43 -24.44
N ILE A 738 6.80 24.51 -23.49
CA ILE A 738 6.80 23.06 -23.70
C ILE A 738 5.67 22.38 -22.90
N SER A 739 4.68 23.15 -22.45
CA SER A 739 3.55 22.66 -21.64
C SER A 739 2.77 21.56 -22.38
N GLN A 740 2.53 21.78 -23.68
CA GLN A 740 1.78 20.86 -24.55
C GLN A 740 2.62 19.70 -25.11
N LEU A 741 3.94 19.71 -24.90
CA LEU A 741 4.81 18.64 -25.38
C LEU A 741 4.85 17.47 -24.39
N SER A 742 4.89 16.26 -24.94
CA SER A 742 5.28 15.07 -24.17
C SER A 742 6.74 15.22 -23.70
N ALA A 743 7.12 14.50 -22.65
CA ALA A 743 8.49 14.57 -22.14
C ALA A 743 9.56 14.22 -23.19
N MET A 744 9.28 13.24 -24.06
CA MET A 744 10.16 12.88 -25.18
C MET A 744 10.27 14.01 -26.21
N ASN A 745 9.15 14.63 -26.60
CA ASN A 745 9.18 15.72 -27.59
C ASN A 745 9.84 16.97 -27.01
N ALA A 746 9.64 17.25 -25.71
CA ALA A 746 10.36 18.30 -25.01
C ALA A 746 11.87 18.01 -24.96
N ALA A 747 12.28 16.78 -24.64
CA ALA A 747 13.67 16.35 -24.69
C ALA A 747 14.26 16.47 -26.11
N GLY A 748 13.53 16.06 -27.14
CA GLY A 748 13.92 16.25 -28.54
C GLY A 748 14.08 17.72 -28.94
N GLN A 749 13.19 18.59 -28.46
CA GLN A 749 13.31 20.04 -28.68
C GLN A 749 14.54 20.62 -27.96
N ILE A 750 14.81 20.20 -26.72
CA ILE A 750 16.00 20.61 -25.95
C ILE A 750 17.28 20.13 -26.63
N ASN A 751 17.31 18.89 -27.12
CA ASN A 751 18.45 18.37 -27.85
C ASN A 751 18.67 19.09 -29.20
N ALA A 752 17.59 19.40 -29.92
CA ALA A 752 17.66 20.17 -31.17
C ALA A 752 18.15 21.62 -30.96
N ASP A 753 17.94 22.18 -29.78
CA ASP A 753 18.52 23.47 -29.38
C ASP A 753 20.03 23.38 -29.10
N GLY A 754 20.58 22.17 -28.96
CA GLY A 754 21.98 21.92 -28.66
C GLY A 754 22.39 22.41 -27.27
N ILE A 755 21.56 22.17 -26.26
CA ILE A 755 21.86 22.54 -24.87
C ILE A 755 23.05 21.73 -24.35
N ASP A 756 24.07 22.42 -23.84
CA ASP A 756 25.26 21.82 -23.22
C ASP A 756 24.99 21.43 -21.76
N ILE A 757 24.34 22.33 -21.01
CA ILE A 757 24.01 22.14 -19.59
C ILE A 757 22.52 22.37 -19.39
N LEU A 758 21.82 21.36 -18.89
CA LEU A 758 20.40 21.44 -18.56
C LEU A 758 20.19 21.47 -17.04
N ILE A 759 19.55 22.52 -16.56
CA ILE A 759 19.30 22.79 -15.14
C ILE A 759 17.84 22.48 -14.82
N ASP A 760 17.64 21.58 -13.86
CA ASP A 760 16.34 21.28 -13.26
C ASP A 760 16.05 22.27 -12.12
N LEU A 761 14.96 23.03 -12.27
CA LEU A 761 14.45 23.96 -11.27
C LEU A 761 13.09 23.50 -10.71
N ALA A 762 12.71 22.24 -10.88
CA ALA A 762 11.41 21.73 -10.46
C ALA A 762 11.50 20.43 -9.66
N GLY A 763 12.44 19.53 -9.97
CA GLY A 763 12.61 18.25 -9.27
C GLY A 763 11.31 17.44 -9.20
N TYR A 764 10.91 17.02 -8.00
CA TYR A 764 9.68 16.24 -7.75
C TYR A 764 8.51 17.08 -7.22
N THR A 765 8.40 18.34 -7.65
CA THR A 765 7.29 19.23 -7.31
C THR A 765 6.08 19.05 -8.25
N SER A 766 4.98 19.75 -7.96
CA SER A 766 3.77 19.67 -8.79
C SER A 766 4.04 20.23 -10.19
N TYR A 767 3.52 19.54 -11.22
CA TYR A 767 3.70 19.89 -12.64
C TYR A 767 5.14 19.79 -13.18
N SER A 768 6.08 19.25 -12.41
CA SER A 768 7.39 18.91 -12.94
C SER A 768 7.30 17.78 -13.98
N LYS A 769 8.32 17.69 -14.85
CA LYS A 769 8.46 16.63 -15.85
C LYS A 769 9.88 16.03 -15.79
N PRO A 770 10.28 15.36 -14.69
CA PRO A 770 11.63 14.80 -14.53
C PRO A 770 11.98 13.75 -15.60
N GLU A 771 10.97 13.19 -16.29
CA GLU A 771 11.15 12.32 -17.45
C GLU A 771 11.98 12.99 -18.56
N ILE A 772 11.89 14.32 -18.72
CA ILE A 772 12.71 15.09 -19.69
C ILE A 772 14.19 14.83 -19.43
N PHE A 773 14.61 14.95 -18.16
CA PHE A 773 16.00 14.73 -17.75
C PHE A 773 16.38 13.25 -17.85
N ALA A 774 15.46 12.33 -17.57
CA ALA A 774 15.70 10.90 -17.71
C ALA A 774 15.99 10.48 -19.17
N TYR A 775 15.44 11.20 -20.16
CA TYR A 775 15.78 11.03 -21.58
C TYR A 775 17.18 11.54 -21.95
N GLN A 776 17.85 12.30 -21.06
CA GLN A 776 19.19 12.84 -21.22
C GLN A 776 19.39 13.63 -22.53
N PRO A 777 18.59 14.69 -22.80
CA PRO A 777 18.73 15.48 -24.03
C PRO A 777 19.98 16.38 -24.08
N ALA A 778 20.64 16.61 -22.95
CA ALA A 778 21.88 17.37 -22.82
C ALA A 778 22.99 16.51 -22.17
N PRO A 779 24.27 16.75 -22.51
CA PRO A 779 25.38 15.95 -21.99
C PRO A 779 25.63 16.17 -20.49
N ILE A 780 25.27 17.34 -19.95
CA ILE A 780 25.41 17.68 -18.53
C ILE A 780 24.04 18.11 -18.01
N GLN A 781 23.65 17.55 -16.86
CA GLN A 781 22.40 17.90 -16.20
C GLN A 781 22.62 18.10 -14.71
N ALA A 782 21.99 19.13 -14.13
CA ALA A 782 22.14 19.45 -12.71
C ALA A 782 20.81 19.86 -12.08
N SER A 783 20.61 19.50 -10.82
CA SER A 783 19.52 20.01 -9.99
C SER A 783 19.96 21.32 -9.33
N PHE A 784 19.04 22.28 -9.25
CA PHE A 784 19.29 23.57 -8.63
C PHE A 784 18.01 24.20 -8.07
N LEU A 785 18.07 24.70 -6.84
CA LEU A 785 17.09 25.58 -6.17
C LEU A 785 15.66 25.03 -5.96
N GLY A 786 14.95 24.66 -7.03
CA GLY A 786 13.50 24.47 -6.99
C GLY A 786 13.00 23.25 -6.21
N TYR A 787 13.90 22.32 -5.88
CA TYR A 787 13.58 21.12 -5.13
C TYR A 787 14.60 20.91 -4.00
N PRO A 788 14.20 21.04 -2.72
CA PRO A 788 15.12 21.08 -1.59
C PRO A 788 15.47 19.67 -1.09
N GLN A 789 15.90 18.78 -1.99
CA GLN A 789 16.34 17.42 -1.63
C GLN A 789 17.11 16.76 -2.79
N THR A 790 17.76 15.63 -2.51
CA THR A 790 18.34 14.74 -3.54
C THR A 790 17.29 14.28 -4.55
N MET A 791 17.64 14.30 -5.83
CA MET A 791 16.87 13.69 -6.89
C MET A 791 16.96 12.16 -6.84
N GLY A 792 17.98 11.58 -6.19
CA GLY A 792 18.20 10.13 -6.18
C GLY A 792 18.44 9.53 -7.57
N ALA A 793 18.74 10.37 -8.57
CA ALA A 793 18.60 10.05 -9.97
C ALA A 793 19.93 10.10 -10.71
N ASN A 794 20.39 8.97 -11.24
CA ASN A 794 21.62 8.92 -12.04
C ASN A 794 21.53 9.74 -13.34
N PHE A 795 20.34 10.16 -13.75
CA PHE A 795 20.16 11.03 -14.91
C PHE A 795 20.36 12.52 -14.58
N ILE A 796 20.40 12.92 -13.31
CA ILE A 796 20.83 14.27 -12.88
C ILE A 796 22.07 14.11 -12.01
N PRO A 797 23.28 14.10 -12.61
CA PRO A 797 24.50 13.75 -11.89
C PRO A 797 25.04 14.84 -10.95
N TYR A 798 24.58 16.09 -11.05
CA TYR A 798 25.10 17.21 -10.25
C TYR A 798 24.02 17.92 -9.44
N LEU A 799 24.40 18.43 -8.27
CA LEU A 799 23.58 19.33 -7.44
C LEU A 799 24.39 20.60 -7.19
N LEU A 800 23.81 21.75 -7.57
CA LEU A 800 24.34 23.07 -7.27
C LEU A 800 23.81 23.52 -5.90
N THR A 801 24.69 23.73 -4.93
CA THR A 801 24.34 24.06 -3.53
C THR A 801 25.51 24.77 -2.85
N ASP A 802 25.41 25.06 -1.55
CA ASP A 802 26.50 25.55 -0.71
C ASP A 802 26.75 24.63 0.51
N GLU A 803 27.84 24.89 1.24
CA GLU A 803 28.25 24.09 2.41
C GLU A 803 27.35 24.27 3.63
N TRP A 804 26.61 25.38 3.74
CA TRP A 804 25.65 25.56 4.84
C TRP A 804 24.46 24.62 4.65
N LEU A 805 23.98 24.53 3.41
CA LEU A 805 22.83 23.75 3.01
C LEU A 805 23.12 22.25 2.97
N VAL A 806 24.25 21.87 2.37
CA VAL A 806 24.73 20.48 2.31
C VAL A 806 26.17 20.44 2.79
N PRO A 807 26.42 20.42 4.11
CA PRO A 807 27.79 20.29 4.61
C PRO A 807 28.36 18.92 4.24
N PRO A 808 29.69 18.75 4.23
CA PRO A 808 30.35 17.50 3.82
C PRO A 808 29.82 16.24 4.52
N GLU A 809 29.33 16.35 5.76
CA GLU A 809 28.74 15.25 6.52
C GLU A 809 27.39 14.78 5.95
N LEU A 810 26.65 15.66 5.26
CA LEU A 810 25.39 15.32 4.61
C LEU A 810 25.57 14.89 3.14
N ALA A 811 26.71 15.19 2.52
CA ALA A 811 26.99 14.83 1.13
C ALA A 811 26.80 13.33 0.80
N PRO A 812 27.10 12.36 1.70
CA PRO A 812 26.82 10.93 1.44
C PRO A 812 25.34 10.58 1.25
N TYR A 813 24.41 11.46 1.65
CA TYR A 813 22.97 11.27 1.48
C TYR A 813 22.42 11.89 0.19
N TYR A 814 23.30 12.31 -0.72
CA TYR A 814 22.96 12.80 -2.05
C TYR A 814 23.50 11.84 -3.11
N SER A 815 22.70 11.61 -4.15
CA SER A 815 23.13 10.80 -5.30
C SER A 815 24.02 11.58 -6.26
N GLU A 816 23.86 12.89 -6.24
CA GLU A 816 24.50 13.86 -7.11
C GLU A 816 25.89 14.20 -6.60
N LYS A 817 26.82 14.43 -7.53
CA LYS A 817 28.08 15.11 -7.20
C LYS A 817 27.78 16.56 -6.85
N ILE A 818 28.14 16.93 -5.62
CA ILE A 818 27.93 18.28 -5.11
C ILE A 818 28.90 19.25 -5.78
N ILE A 819 28.36 20.36 -6.30
CA ILE A 819 29.13 21.51 -6.76
C ILE A 819 28.81 22.66 -5.81
N TYR A 820 29.78 23.00 -4.96
CA TYR A 820 29.66 24.06 -3.98
C TYR A 820 29.82 25.44 -4.62
N LEU A 821 28.78 26.25 -4.49
CA LEU A 821 28.83 27.68 -4.74
C LEU A 821 29.50 28.36 -3.54
N PRO A 822 30.32 29.41 -3.75
CA PRO A 822 31.18 29.95 -2.70
C PRO A 822 30.47 30.52 -1.46
N HIS A 823 29.24 31.04 -1.62
CA HIS A 823 28.58 31.82 -0.54
C HIS A 823 27.10 31.50 -0.33
N GLN A 824 26.38 31.09 -1.37
CA GLN A 824 24.93 30.94 -1.33
C GLN A 824 24.44 30.05 -2.46
N PHE A 825 23.40 29.26 -2.19
CA PHE A 825 22.63 28.56 -3.21
C PHE A 825 21.59 29.47 -3.90
N ILE A 826 21.36 30.69 -3.39
CA ILE A 826 20.33 31.57 -3.93
C ILE A 826 20.70 33.04 -3.81
N CYS A 827 20.25 33.84 -4.78
CA CYS A 827 20.32 35.29 -4.74
C CYS A 827 19.03 35.88 -5.32
N SER A 828 18.38 36.79 -4.59
CA SER A 828 17.12 37.39 -5.06
C SER A 828 16.92 38.79 -4.49
N PRO A 829 17.45 39.84 -5.15
CA PRO A 829 17.01 41.19 -4.87
C PRO A 829 15.52 41.33 -5.21
N MET A 830 14.79 42.07 -4.38
CA MET A 830 13.33 42.22 -4.52
C MET A 830 12.93 43.70 -4.59
N GLU A 831 11.74 43.98 -5.11
CA GLU A 831 11.19 45.34 -5.11
C GLU A 831 10.36 45.55 -3.84
N ILE A 832 10.59 46.65 -3.14
CA ILE A 832 9.82 47.04 -1.95
C ILE A 832 8.97 48.27 -2.25
N SER A 833 7.71 48.25 -1.83
CA SER A 833 6.79 49.38 -2.03
C SER A 833 7.23 50.59 -1.19
N GLU A 834 7.00 51.79 -1.73
CA GLU A 834 7.17 53.05 -0.99
C GLU A 834 6.02 53.31 0.02
N GLN A 835 4.96 52.50 -0.03
CA GLN A 835 3.83 52.61 0.89
C GLN A 835 4.27 52.40 2.34
N GLN A 836 3.96 53.36 3.20
CA GLN A 836 4.23 53.28 4.63
C GLN A 836 3.04 52.65 5.37
N PHE A 837 3.31 51.55 6.08
CA PHE A 837 2.37 50.93 7.00
C PHE A 837 2.67 51.37 8.43
N THR A 838 1.65 51.39 9.28
CA THR A 838 1.80 51.54 10.75
C THR A 838 1.32 50.28 11.45
N ARG A 839 1.79 50.01 12.68
CA ARG A 839 1.39 48.82 13.45
C ARG A 839 -0.12 48.79 13.67
N THR A 840 -0.71 49.90 14.08
CA THR A 840 -2.17 50.01 14.26
C THR A 840 -2.97 49.66 13.00
N GLN A 841 -2.55 50.14 11.81
CA GLN A 841 -3.26 49.87 10.54
C GLN A 841 -3.31 48.38 10.19
N VAL A 842 -2.32 47.60 10.63
CA VAL A 842 -2.22 46.17 10.34
C VAL A 842 -2.64 45.29 11.53
N GLY A 843 -3.22 45.90 12.56
CA GLY A 843 -3.74 45.21 13.74
C GLY A 843 -2.67 44.79 14.76
N LEU A 844 -1.46 45.35 14.69
CA LEU A 844 -0.39 45.12 15.65
C LEU A 844 -0.43 46.18 16.79
N PRO A 845 -0.06 45.81 18.02
CA PRO A 845 0.14 46.76 19.12
C PRO A 845 1.37 47.63 18.87
N GLU A 846 1.29 48.93 19.17
CA GLU A 846 2.39 49.89 18.90
C GLU A 846 3.66 49.59 19.73
N ASN A 847 3.50 49.27 21.02
CA ASN A 847 4.63 49.19 21.96
C ASN A 847 5.12 47.76 22.27
N SER A 848 4.42 46.72 21.81
CA SER A 848 4.82 45.34 22.09
C SER A 848 5.90 44.84 21.14
N PHE A 849 6.67 43.84 21.56
CA PHE A 849 7.61 43.15 20.69
C PHE A 849 6.88 42.24 19.70
N VAL A 850 7.17 42.36 18.41
CA VAL A 850 6.48 41.61 17.35
C VAL A 850 7.38 40.53 16.80
N PHE A 851 7.15 39.28 17.22
CA PHE A 851 7.71 38.11 16.54
C PHE A 851 6.91 37.85 15.26
N ALA A 852 7.56 37.48 14.16
CA ALA A 852 6.90 37.23 12.89
C ALA A 852 7.26 35.87 12.29
N CYS A 853 6.28 35.14 11.77
CA CYS A 853 6.49 33.96 10.94
C CYS A 853 5.47 33.89 9.81
N PHE A 854 5.89 34.22 8.59
CA PHE A 854 5.04 34.19 7.40
C PHE A 854 5.15 32.88 6.60
N ASN A 855 5.73 31.85 7.22
CA ASN A 855 5.80 30.52 6.64
C ASN A 855 4.41 29.88 6.54
N ARG A 856 4.29 28.90 5.64
CA ARG A 856 3.08 28.10 5.48
C ARG A 856 2.85 27.24 6.73
N SER A 857 1.60 27.04 7.11
CA SER A 857 1.20 26.38 8.36
C SER A 857 1.75 24.97 8.52
N TYR A 858 1.86 24.18 7.43
CA TYR A 858 2.43 22.83 7.48
C TYR A 858 3.91 22.78 7.89
N LYS A 859 4.60 23.92 7.91
CA LYS A 859 5.98 24.04 8.41
C LYS A 859 6.04 24.25 9.93
N ILE A 860 4.90 24.49 10.57
CA ILE A 860 4.77 24.69 12.01
C ILE A 860 4.42 23.33 12.63
N THR A 861 5.38 22.75 13.33
CA THR A 861 5.20 21.52 14.09
C THR A 861 4.82 21.83 15.54
N LEU A 862 4.24 20.85 16.24
CA LEU A 862 3.79 21.02 17.62
C LEU A 862 4.93 21.42 18.58
N ASP A 863 6.10 20.81 18.43
CA ASP A 863 7.31 21.10 19.21
C ASP A 863 7.81 22.53 18.98
N LEU A 864 7.85 22.99 17.73
CA LEU A 864 8.19 24.37 17.39
C LEU A 864 7.20 25.36 17.98
N PHE A 865 5.92 25.08 17.81
CA PHE A 865 4.86 25.95 18.31
C PHE A 865 4.91 26.04 19.85
N ALA A 866 5.18 24.93 20.54
CA ALA A 866 5.34 24.93 21.99
C ALA A 866 6.49 25.84 22.46
N VAL A 867 7.61 25.87 21.72
CA VAL A 867 8.72 26.78 22.00
C VAL A 867 8.34 28.23 21.73
N TRP A 868 7.64 28.53 20.65
CA TRP A 868 7.11 29.88 20.43
C TRP A 868 6.17 30.32 21.56
N MET A 869 5.32 29.43 22.06
CA MET A 869 4.47 29.75 23.21
C MET A 869 5.29 29.97 24.49
N ALA A 870 6.38 29.22 24.69
CA ALA A 870 7.31 29.45 25.80
C ALA A 870 7.99 30.83 25.72
N ILE A 871 8.46 31.22 24.53
CA ILE A 871 9.01 32.56 24.27
C ILE A 871 7.97 33.64 24.60
N LEU A 872 6.73 33.51 24.10
CA LEU A 872 5.67 34.48 24.37
C LEU A 872 5.32 34.59 25.86
N ARG A 873 5.33 33.48 26.62
CA ARG A 873 5.08 33.54 28.07
C ARG A 873 6.18 34.31 28.81
N GLN A 874 7.43 34.15 28.40
CA GLN A 874 8.58 34.82 29.02
C GLN A 874 8.67 36.30 28.60
N VAL A 875 8.35 36.61 27.35
CA VAL A 875 8.27 37.98 26.83
C VAL A 875 6.81 38.46 26.90
N GLN A 876 6.37 38.89 28.08
CA GLN A 876 4.93 39.16 28.34
C GLN A 876 4.31 40.19 27.38
N ASP A 877 5.02 41.28 27.07
CA ASP A 877 4.57 42.32 26.14
C ASP A 877 5.04 42.02 24.70
N SER A 878 4.58 40.89 24.15
CA SER A 878 4.88 40.50 22.77
C SER A 878 3.71 39.80 22.08
N VAL A 879 3.76 39.78 20.75
CA VAL A 879 2.78 39.10 19.90
C VAL A 879 3.51 38.25 18.85
N LEU A 880 2.83 37.21 18.36
CA LEU A 880 3.27 36.41 17.23
C LEU A 880 2.41 36.72 16.01
N TRP A 881 3.04 37.25 14.98
CA TRP A 881 2.43 37.66 13.74
C TRP A 881 2.63 36.59 12.65
N LEU A 882 1.53 35.97 12.25
CA LEU A 882 1.51 34.85 11.31
C LEU A 882 0.87 35.27 9.99
N SER A 883 1.19 34.55 8.91
CA SER A 883 0.41 34.67 7.66
C SER A 883 -1.04 34.26 7.92
N LEU A 884 -2.00 35.01 7.36
CA LEU A 884 -3.40 34.59 7.32
C LEU A 884 -3.48 33.19 6.70
N ALA A 885 -4.10 32.30 7.45
CA ALA A 885 -4.35 30.92 7.09
C ALA A 885 -5.85 30.68 6.93
N LEU A 886 -6.23 29.43 6.70
CA LEU A 886 -7.63 29.03 6.75
C LEU A 886 -8.18 29.24 8.16
N GLU A 887 -9.48 29.53 8.25
CA GLU A 887 -10.15 29.78 9.52
C GLU A 887 -9.91 28.66 10.54
N ASP A 888 -10.07 27.41 10.12
CA ASP A 888 -9.82 26.23 10.97
C ASP A 888 -8.37 26.17 11.47
N THR A 889 -7.39 26.50 10.62
CA THR A 889 -5.97 26.57 11.00
C THR A 889 -5.75 27.64 12.08
N MET A 890 -6.32 28.83 11.89
CA MET A 890 -6.19 29.93 12.84
C MET A 890 -6.84 29.58 14.19
N GLN A 891 -8.01 28.95 14.17
CA GLN A 891 -8.70 28.49 15.37
C GLN A 891 -7.91 27.40 16.10
N ASN A 892 -7.32 26.45 15.37
CA ASN A 892 -6.45 25.42 15.95
C ASN A 892 -5.24 26.03 16.65
N LEU A 893 -4.54 26.96 15.99
CA LEU A 893 -3.39 27.66 16.58
C LEU A 893 -3.77 28.46 17.83
N ARG A 894 -4.89 29.21 17.79
CA ARG A 894 -5.39 29.97 18.95
C ARG A 894 -5.79 29.07 20.11
N ARG A 895 -6.50 27.97 19.82
CA ARG A 895 -6.88 26.97 20.84
C ARG A 895 -5.65 26.38 21.51
N ARG A 896 -4.66 25.93 20.73
CA ARG A 896 -3.41 25.37 21.25
C ARG A 896 -2.58 26.40 22.03
N ALA A 897 -2.56 27.66 21.60
CA ALA A 897 -1.94 28.73 22.36
C ALA A 897 -2.60 28.89 23.75
N GLY A 898 -3.93 28.88 23.80
CA GLY A 898 -4.70 28.93 25.05
C GLY A 898 -4.41 27.76 25.98
N GLU A 899 -4.37 26.53 25.45
CA GLU A 899 -3.97 25.32 26.19
C GLU A 899 -2.54 25.42 26.75
N MET A 900 -1.67 26.18 26.08
CA MET A 900 -0.29 26.46 26.50
C MET A 900 -0.17 27.76 27.32
N GLY A 901 -1.27 28.36 27.78
CA GLY A 901 -1.25 29.54 28.66
C GLY A 901 -0.88 30.86 27.96
N VAL A 902 -1.08 30.95 26.64
CA VAL A 902 -0.92 32.19 25.86
C VAL A 902 -2.29 32.63 25.36
N ALA A 903 -2.66 33.89 25.64
CA ALA A 903 -3.94 34.45 25.20
C ALA A 903 -4.06 34.45 23.66
N ALA A 904 -5.23 34.08 23.13
CA ALA A 904 -5.45 33.90 21.70
C ALA A 904 -5.23 35.18 20.88
N GLU A 905 -5.43 36.34 21.50
CA GLU A 905 -5.25 37.68 20.93
C GLU A 905 -3.78 38.01 20.67
N ARG A 906 -2.85 37.29 21.31
CA ARG A 906 -1.40 37.44 21.05
C ARG A 906 -0.97 36.78 19.74
N LEU A 907 -1.84 36.00 19.10
CA LEU A 907 -1.64 35.45 17.76
C LEU A 907 -2.42 36.31 16.74
N ILE A 908 -1.68 37.08 15.96
CA ILE A 908 -2.21 38.02 14.97
C ILE A 908 -1.97 37.44 13.58
N PHE A 909 -2.97 37.51 12.70
CA PHE A 909 -2.91 36.91 11.36
C PHE A 909 -3.00 37.98 10.28
N ALA A 910 -1.97 38.10 9.45
CA ALA A 910 -1.87 39.14 8.43
C ALA A 910 -2.38 38.67 7.06
N PRO A 911 -3.30 39.40 6.40
CA PRO A 911 -3.82 39.02 5.09
C PRO A 911 -2.73 39.03 4.01
N LYS A 912 -2.98 38.28 2.93
CA LYS A 912 -2.17 38.33 1.71
C LYS A 912 -2.38 39.69 1.03
N ILE A 913 -1.28 40.35 0.70
CA ILE A 913 -1.22 41.61 -0.04
C ILE A 913 -0.18 41.48 -1.15
N PRO A 914 -0.18 42.34 -2.19
CA PRO A 914 0.86 42.39 -3.21
C PRO A 914 2.27 42.30 -2.64
N HIS A 915 3.16 41.60 -3.33
CA HIS A 915 4.48 41.25 -2.76
C HIS A 915 5.34 42.47 -2.35
N PRO A 916 5.41 43.57 -3.12
CA PRO A 916 6.16 44.76 -2.70
C PRO A 916 5.60 45.42 -1.42
N GLU A 917 4.28 45.42 -1.25
CA GLU A 917 3.60 45.93 -0.06
C GLU A 917 3.81 45.00 1.14
N TYR A 918 3.84 43.68 0.90
CA TYR A 918 4.20 42.68 1.90
C TYR A 918 5.61 42.92 2.46
N LEU A 919 6.59 43.22 1.60
CA LEU A 919 7.95 43.56 2.02
C LEU A 919 8.00 44.84 2.85
N ALA A 920 7.27 45.89 2.45
CA ALA A 920 7.17 47.13 3.22
C ALA A 920 6.55 46.89 4.62
N ARG A 921 5.51 46.05 4.68
CA ARG A 921 4.83 45.69 5.93
C ARG A 921 5.71 44.88 6.89
N LEU A 922 6.60 44.03 6.38
CA LEU A 922 7.50 43.21 7.22
C LEU A 922 8.42 44.06 8.12
N GLN A 923 8.70 45.31 7.73
CA GLN A 923 9.50 46.26 8.52
C GLN A 923 8.91 46.56 9.91
N LEU A 924 7.60 46.31 10.10
CA LEU A 924 6.89 46.55 11.37
C LEU A 924 7.16 45.48 12.44
N ALA A 925 7.59 44.28 12.04
CA ALA A 925 7.98 43.22 12.96
C ALA A 925 9.34 43.52 13.60
N ASP A 926 9.66 42.89 14.73
CA ASP A 926 10.92 43.06 15.45
C ASP A 926 11.92 41.94 15.14
N LEU A 927 11.46 40.69 15.19
CA LEU A 927 12.26 39.50 14.90
C LEU A 927 11.44 38.48 14.12
N ALA A 928 11.99 37.95 13.02
CA ALA A 928 11.40 36.80 12.34
C ALA A 928 11.85 35.49 12.99
N LEU A 929 10.88 34.62 13.28
CA LEU A 929 11.09 33.27 13.80
C LEU A 929 10.92 32.27 12.65
N ASP A 930 12.02 31.62 12.25
CA ASP A 930 12.00 30.60 11.20
C ASP A 930 11.51 29.25 11.75
N THR A 931 11.01 28.40 10.86
CA THR A 931 10.54 27.04 11.18
C THR A 931 11.69 26.04 11.03
N TRP A 932 11.87 25.06 11.92
CA TRP A 932 13.11 24.25 11.91
C TRP A 932 13.06 22.89 11.20
N ILE A 933 11.89 22.30 10.93
CA ILE A 933 11.82 21.05 10.12
C ILE A 933 11.89 21.38 8.63
N TYR A 934 11.21 22.45 8.23
CA TYR A 934 11.25 22.99 6.89
C TYR A 934 11.35 24.50 7.02
N ASN A 935 12.53 25.08 6.78
CA ASN A 935 12.76 26.51 6.85
C ASN A 935 11.97 27.29 5.79
N GLY A 936 11.80 28.59 6.05
CA GLY A 936 11.46 29.56 5.03
C GLY A 936 12.54 29.67 3.95
N VAL A 937 12.13 30.01 2.73
CA VAL A 937 13.06 30.35 1.64
C VAL A 937 12.73 31.75 1.16
N SER A 938 11.71 31.90 0.31
CA SER A 938 11.26 33.21 -0.16
C SER A 938 10.79 34.11 0.98
N THR A 939 10.19 33.54 2.04
CA THR A 939 9.78 34.24 3.26
C THR A 939 10.96 34.75 4.08
N THR A 940 11.99 33.92 4.26
CA THR A 940 13.23 34.27 4.96
C THR A 940 14.01 35.35 4.20
N ILE A 941 14.16 35.19 2.88
CA ILE A 941 14.81 36.18 2.02
C ILE A 941 14.02 37.49 2.03
N ALA A 942 12.69 37.44 1.98
CA ALA A 942 11.84 38.62 2.08
C ALA A 942 11.98 39.36 3.41
N ALA A 943 12.03 38.64 4.53
CA ALA A 943 12.29 39.23 5.85
C ALA A 943 13.64 39.94 5.87
N LEU A 944 14.71 39.27 5.42
CA LEU A 944 16.04 39.87 5.39
C LEU A 944 16.14 41.03 4.39
N TRP A 945 15.45 40.96 3.25
CA TRP A 945 15.39 42.07 2.30
C TRP A 945 14.70 43.30 2.91
N ALA A 946 13.67 43.08 3.73
CA ALA A 946 12.93 44.12 4.43
C ALA A 946 13.67 44.68 5.66
N GLY A 947 14.90 44.27 5.98
CA GLY A 947 15.57 44.76 7.19
C GLY A 947 15.25 43.97 8.47
N LEU A 948 14.47 42.88 8.39
CA LEU A 948 14.02 42.09 9.54
C LEU A 948 14.98 40.93 9.81
N PRO A 949 15.69 40.90 10.95
CA PRO A 949 16.55 39.77 11.32
C PRO A 949 15.73 38.49 11.45
N VAL A 950 16.30 37.36 11.00
CA VAL A 950 15.65 36.05 11.06
C VAL A 950 16.45 35.12 11.96
N LEU A 951 15.79 34.58 12.99
CA LEU A 951 16.33 33.53 13.85
C LEU A 951 15.96 32.17 13.26
N THR A 952 16.96 31.31 13.03
CA THR A 952 16.76 29.98 12.45
C THR A 952 17.53 28.92 13.23
N LYS A 953 17.11 27.66 13.11
CA LYS A 953 17.79 26.52 13.73
C LYS A 953 18.15 25.52 12.65
N VAL A 954 19.41 25.08 12.63
CA VAL A 954 19.85 24.02 11.73
C VAL A 954 19.23 22.67 12.09
N GLY A 955 18.84 21.92 11.07
CA GLY A 955 18.46 20.52 11.16
C GLY A 955 19.36 19.58 10.34
N LEU A 956 18.84 18.38 10.11
CA LEU A 956 19.55 17.26 9.47
C LEU A 956 19.24 17.10 7.97
N THR A 957 18.36 17.91 7.41
CA THR A 957 17.92 17.80 6.01
C THR A 957 18.19 19.10 5.28
N HIS A 958 18.25 19.05 3.95
CA HIS A 958 18.32 20.25 3.11
C HIS A 958 17.25 21.29 3.50
N ALA A 959 15.99 20.85 3.63
CA ALA A 959 14.86 21.71 3.94
C ALA A 959 14.97 22.38 5.34
N SER A 960 15.66 21.75 6.29
CA SER A 960 15.92 22.31 7.62
C SER A 960 17.24 23.08 7.74
N ARG A 961 17.91 23.36 6.61
CA ARG A 961 19.17 24.11 6.57
C ARG A 961 19.15 25.32 5.65
N MET A 962 18.11 25.49 4.83
CA MET A 962 17.96 26.67 3.95
C MET A 962 18.01 27.99 4.71
N GLY A 963 17.38 28.07 5.88
CA GLY A 963 17.40 29.26 6.71
C GLY A 963 18.81 29.62 7.16
N ALA A 964 19.62 28.64 7.55
CA ALA A 964 21.00 28.83 7.97
C ALA A 964 21.88 29.33 6.82
N SER A 965 21.77 28.71 5.64
CA SER A 965 22.47 29.20 4.44
C SER A 965 22.08 30.65 4.12
N ILE A 966 20.79 30.95 4.07
CA ILE A 966 20.29 32.31 3.77
C ILE A 966 20.80 33.33 4.81
N CYS A 967 20.73 33.02 6.10
CA CYS A 967 21.24 33.89 7.17
C CYS A 967 22.76 34.08 7.07
N ALA A 968 23.52 33.03 6.76
CA ALA A 968 24.97 33.14 6.57
C ALA A 968 25.31 34.05 5.37
N SER A 969 24.61 33.90 4.25
CA SER A 969 24.78 34.75 3.05
C SER A 969 24.34 36.20 3.27
N ALA A 970 23.48 36.45 4.26
CA ALA A 970 23.11 37.80 4.71
C ALA A 970 24.08 38.38 5.76
N GLY A 971 25.13 37.65 6.15
CA GLY A 971 26.07 38.07 7.19
C GLY A 971 25.46 38.05 8.61
N MET A 972 24.55 37.11 8.86
CA MET A 972 23.80 36.94 10.11
C MET A 972 24.03 35.56 10.73
N THR A 973 25.29 35.11 10.79
CA THR A 973 25.64 33.78 11.31
C THR A 973 25.33 33.62 12.80
N GLU A 974 25.30 34.71 13.58
CA GLU A 974 24.88 34.66 14.98
C GLU A 974 23.39 34.36 15.15
N MET A 975 22.57 34.48 14.10
CA MET A 975 21.14 34.14 14.15
C MET A 975 20.87 32.67 13.78
N ILE A 976 21.92 31.86 13.69
CA ILE A 976 21.86 30.43 13.38
C ILE A 976 22.08 29.65 14.67
N CYS A 977 21.03 28.97 15.14
CA CYS A 977 21.06 28.16 16.35
C CYS A 977 21.29 26.67 16.05
N ASN A 978 22.02 25.99 16.93
CA ASN A 978 22.32 24.57 16.83
C ASN A 978 21.40 23.70 17.71
N SER A 979 20.74 24.30 18.70
CA SER A 979 19.81 23.60 19.59
C SER A 979 18.48 24.33 19.75
N VAL A 980 17.49 23.65 20.33
CA VAL A 980 16.17 24.24 20.62
C VAL A 980 16.29 25.28 21.73
N GLU A 981 17.11 25.00 22.74
CA GLU A 981 17.38 25.87 23.89
C GLU A 981 18.06 27.16 23.45
N GLU A 982 19.04 27.06 22.53
CA GLU A 982 19.71 28.23 21.95
C GLU A 982 18.73 29.11 21.16
N TYR A 983 17.83 28.49 20.38
CA TYR A 983 16.80 29.20 19.64
C TYR A 983 15.83 29.92 20.57
N GLU A 984 15.33 29.25 21.61
CA GLU A 984 14.43 29.85 22.59
C GLU A 984 15.10 31.04 23.31
N GLN A 985 16.30 30.82 23.85
CA GLN A 985 17.02 31.83 24.61
C GLN A 985 17.35 33.04 23.74
N LYS A 986 17.82 32.83 22.51
CA LYS A 986 18.18 33.93 21.60
C LYS A 986 16.97 34.76 21.18
N ALA A 987 15.80 34.15 21.05
CA ALA A 987 14.56 34.89 20.81
C ALA A 987 14.18 35.78 22.00
N ILE A 988 14.33 35.28 23.22
CA ILE A 988 14.06 36.04 24.47
C ILE A 988 15.08 37.16 24.66
N ASP A 989 16.36 36.88 24.42
CA ASP A 989 17.46 37.84 24.51
C ASP A 989 17.25 39.00 23.53
N SER A 990 16.82 38.69 22.30
CA SER A 990 16.52 39.70 21.27
C SER A 990 15.40 40.66 21.70
N ALA A 991 14.42 40.18 22.46
CA ALA A 991 13.32 41.01 22.97
C ALA A 991 13.70 41.85 24.19
N SER A 992 14.67 41.38 24.99
CA SER A 992 15.15 42.06 26.19
C SER A 992 16.31 43.03 25.92
N HIS A 993 16.99 42.91 24.77
CA HIS A 993 18.15 43.73 24.39
C HIS A 993 17.93 44.49 23.06
N PRO A 994 17.01 45.47 23.01
CA PRO A 994 16.62 46.16 21.77
C PRO A 994 17.78 46.86 21.04
N GLN A 995 18.82 47.30 21.78
CA GLN A 995 20.00 47.91 21.17
C GLN A 995 20.80 46.92 20.31
N GLU A 996 20.89 45.65 20.73
CA GLU A 996 21.59 44.62 19.98
C GLU A 996 20.82 44.25 18.71
N LEU A 997 19.51 44.11 18.82
CA LEU A 997 18.62 43.89 17.67
C LEU A 997 18.68 45.06 16.66
N GLN A 998 18.76 46.31 17.16
CA GLN A 998 18.95 47.47 16.29
C GLN A 998 20.30 47.46 15.57
N ARG A 999 21.38 47.00 16.22
CA ARG A 999 22.69 46.82 15.56
C ARG A 999 22.61 45.77 14.45
N LEU A 1000 21.92 44.64 14.70
CA LEU A 1000 21.70 43.62 13.67
C LEU A 1000 20.93 44.20 12.48
N ARG A 1001 19.84 44.95 12.72
CA ARG A 1001 19.09 45.64 11.66
C ARG A 1001 19.95 46.60 10.84
N GLN A 1002 20.79 47.40 11.49
CA GLN A 1002 21.69 48.34 10.80
C GLN A 1002 22.76 47.62 9.96
N ARG A 1003 23.24 46.46 10.42
CA ARG A 1003 24.22 45.67 9.69
C ARG A 1003 23.62 44.94 8.48
N LEU A 1004 22.33 44.62 8.54
CA LEU A 1004 21.56 44.09 7.43
C LEU A 1004 21.32 45.18 6.37
N ASN A 1005 22.35 45.49 5.58
CA ASN A 1005 22.23 46.36 4.42
C ASN A 1005 22.03 45.51 3.16
N PRO A 1006 20.81 45.48 2.58
CA PRO A 1006 20.53 44.60 1.45
C PRO A 1006 21.37 44.91 0.20
N ARG A 1007 22.03 46.08 0.12
CA ARG A 1007 22.88 46.47 -1.01
C ARG A 1007 24.32 45.95 -0.93
N CYS A 1008 24.73 45.35 0.20
CA CYS A 1008 26.13 45.04 0.47
C CYS A 1008 26.40 43.59 0.89
N VAL A 1009 25.38 42.73 0.92
CA VAL A 1009 25.53 41.32 1.31
C VAL A 1009 25.43 40.39 0.10
N PRO A 1010 26.18 39.27 0.07
CA PRO A 1010 26.16 38.31 -1.02
C PRO A 1010 24.75 37.89 -1.43
N LEU A 1011 23.84 37.67 -0.46
CA LEU A 1011 22.47 37.18 -0.69
C LEU A 1011 21.66 37.97 -1.73
N PHE A 1012 22.03 39.24 -1.99
CA PHE A 1012 21.32 40.11 -2.93
C PHE A 1012 22.19 40.63 -4.08
N ASP A 1013 23.45 40.21 -4.17
CA ASP A 1013 24.32 40.49 -5.33
C ASP A 1013 23.99 39.54 -6.49
N GLY A 1014 23.03 39.94 -7.31
CA GLY A 1014 22.57 39.13 -8.44
C GLY A 1014 23.63 38.87 -9.51
N SER A 1015 24.58 39.80 -9.70
CA SER A 1015 25.61 39.66 -10.74
C SER A 1015 26.75 38.76 -10.25
N GLY A 1016 27.23 38.98 -9.02
CA GLY A 1016 28.25 38.12 -8.41
C GLY A 1016 27.77 36.67 -8.28
N PHE A 1017 26.51 36.47 -7.89
CA PHE A 1017 25.90 35.14 -7.84
C PHE A 1017 25.92 34.41 -9.19
N VAL A 1018 25.53 35.09 -10.27
CA VAL A 1018 25.53 34.47 -11.61
C VAL A 1018 26.96 34.18 -12.08
N GLY A 1019 27.94 35.02 -11.75
CA GLY A 1019 29.36 34.70 -12.01
C GLY A 1019 29.82 33.41 -11.32
N HIS A 1020 29.33 33.14 -10.11
CA HIS A 1020 29.60 31.86 -9.42
C HIS A 1020 28.89 30.68 -10.11
N LEU A 1021 27.64 30.85 -10.55
CA LEU A 1021 26.93 29.82 -11.34
C LEU A 1021 27.68 29.50 -12.64
N GLU A 1022 28.14 30.53 -13.36
CA GLU A 1022 28.92 30.37 -14.59
C GLU A 1022 30.25 29.65 -14.36
N THR A 1023 30.89 29.90 -13.20
CA THR A 1023 32.08 29.16 -12.77
C THR A 1023 31.75 27.69 -12.53
N ALA A 1024 30.66 27.41 -11.82
CA ALA A 1024 30.18 26.04 -11.60
C ALA A 1024 29.83 25.33 -12.92
N PHE A 1025 29.22 26.03 -13.88
CA PHE A 1025 28.92 25.51 -15.21
C PHE A 1025 30.19 25.13 -15.97
N ARG A 1026 31.23 25.97 -15.93
CA ARG A 1026 32.54 25.66 -16.53
C ARG A 1026 33.21 24.46 -15.85
N GLN A 1027 33.11 24.36 -14.53
CA GLN A 1027 33.64 23.24 -13.77
C GLN A 1027 32.94 21.93 -14.16
N MET A 1028 31.61 21.93 -14.35
CA MET A 1028 30.91 20.74 -14.84
C MET A 1028 31.24 20.42 -16.30
N ALA A 1029 31.48 21.43 -17.14
CA ALA A 1029 31.81 21.26 -18.55
C ALA A 1029 33.23 20.71 -18.79
N ASN A 1030 34.14 20.92 -17.84
CA ASN A 1030 35.52 20.45 -17.83
C ASN A 1030 35.85 19.81 -16.44
N PRO A 1031 35.28 18.63 -16.14
CA PRO A 1031 35.17 18.07 -14.79
C PRO A 1031 36.46 17.53 -14.15
#